data_AF-A0A1B6HEZ0-F1
#
_entry.id   AF-A0A1B6HEZ0-F1
#
_cell.length_a   1.000
_cell.length_b   1.000
_cell.length_c   1.000
_cell.angle_alpha   90.00
_cell.angle_beta   90.00
_cell.angle_gamma   90.00
#
_symmetry.space_group_name_H-M   'P 1'
#
loop_
_entity.id
_entity.type
_entity.pdbx_description
1 polymer ?
#
loop_
_entity_poly.entity_id
_entity_poly.type
_entity_poly.pdbx_seq_one_letter_code
_entity_poly.pdbx_strand_id
1 'polypeptide(L)'
;EFQQLKTTLPFSYDLEHIIDDWVLMSFLVGNDFIPHLPDMHINKGALPILYKTYIDVLPTLGGYINEGGNLRLDRFQKYMEKLASFDFEQFKEISADLRYLESKTGRKIDGKERHSYKNDEEQMSPPKNKDLAALIASTEEMLEGSEDDDDNYTTVDSDEEDEGTSFAEFCAHKNNYYIEKLEYDKVTPEVLRSQGEGYVRAIQWNLNYYYNGCCSWSWFYPHHYAPYISDIKNFSGLKLEYDQGTPFLPFQQLLAVLPAASKKLLPKAYHELMEDDKSPIIDFYPTEFKTDLNGKRQDWEAVVLIPFIDQESLLQAMETKEHELTDEEKSRNKHGPMQVYTYTPENQGSYIAPAYFPALSNHHAHLENVPREKLYVENSKLVKGLCPGARLDIYHCGFPTLKHIPFKAELCKAKVKVFESASQGDNMILSILPQGHPDVKEVASQLLDKSIYVNWPHMFEARVVGVASEKVRFCLKKDDDSMIIEEMNKAEQVKWDLTRKAIEERYRNRMGINVGKTEILVYACTLEDKKIVMTEEKAQYEKQWSKHAAAYALQTTRTDLEVHEPLPQLNMTLEQLFPLGTVVFSLEPPSYGAMGTVVEGSKNQRVRVFFTYESEPNTEHMKNSVKRRAPRYMPGNQVAHNLGLSPHVLSRITGTIYILSENQESDYKLNIGLNLKFNKRNEEVVGYTKRDRVLGNWMYSHKAEEEVEEYMVVF
;
A
#
# COMPACT_ATOMS: atom_id res chain seq x y z
N GLU A 1 0.40 4.76 -18.65
CA GLU A 1 0.46 3.39 -19.20
C GLU A 1 -0.16 3.26 -20.59
N PHE A 2 -1.47 3.05 -20.72
CA PHE A 2 -2.04 2.52 -21.98
C PHE A 2 -2.45 3.56 -23.02
N GLN A 3 -1.93 4.80 -22.95
CA GLN A 3 -2.38 5.90 -23.79
C GLN A 3 -2.14 5.66 -25.29
N GLN A 4 -1.04 4.98 -25.66
CA GLN A 4 -0.72 4.68 -27.05
C GLN A 4 -1.77 3.80 -27.75
N LEU A 5 -2.52 3.00 -26.99
CA LEU A 5 -3.60 2.19 -27.52
C LEU A 5 -4.75 3.04 -28.08
N LYS A 6 -4.91 4.29 -27.64
CA LYS A 6 -5.92 5.20 -28.21
C LYS A 6 -5.75 5.43 -29.71
N THR A 7 -4.54 5.29 -30.24
CA THR A 7 -4.22 5.55 -31.65
C THR A 7 -3.93 4.28 -32.45
N THR A 8 -3.63 3.15 -31.80
CA THR A 8 -3.24 1.91 -32.49
C THR A 8 -4.37 0.89 -32.61
N LEU A 9 -5.44 1.00 -31.82
CA LEU A 9 -6.53 0.03 -31.85
C LEU A 9 -7.39 0.15 -33.12
N PRO A 10 -7.75 -0.98 -33.75
CA PRO A 10 -8.67 -1.00 -34.89
C PRO A 10 -10.15 -0.93 -34.46
N PHE A 11 -10.43 -0.85 -33.15
CA PHE A 11 -11.75 -0.73 -32.54
C PHE A 11 -11.76 0.42 -31.53
N SER A 12 -12.96 0.78 -31.03
CA SER A 12 -13.13 1.93 -30.12
C SER A 12 -12.37 1.72 -28.82
N TYR A 13 -11.53 2.69 -28.46
CA TYR A 13 -10.87 2.72 -27.16
C TYR A 13 -11.89 3.05 -26.05
N ASP A 14 -11.92 2.20 -25.03
CA ASP A 14 -12.65 2.34 -23.79
C ASP A 14 -11.70 2.07 -22.61
N LEU A 15 -11.61 3.02 -21.67
CA LEU A 15 -10.74 2.91 -20.51
C LEU A 15 -11.23 1.85 -19.51
N GLU A 16 -12.54 1.66 -19.36
CA GLU A 16 -13.09 0.71 -18.38
C GLU A 16 -12.71 -0.73 -18.76
N HIS A 17 -12.82 -1.06 -20.03
CA HIS A 17 -12.40 -2.36 -20.54
C HIS A 17 -10.87 -2.57 -20.49
N ILE A 18 -10.06 -1.51 -20.64
CA ILE A 18 -8.61 -1.59 -20.40
C ILE A 18 -8.33 -1.87 -18.93
N ILE A 19 -9.11 -1.31 -18.00
CA ILE A 19 -9.01 -1.59 -16.56
C ILE A 19 -9.41 -3.05 -16.30
N ASP A 20 -10.48 -3.54 -16.92
CA ASP A 20 -10.91 -4.94 -16.81
C ASP A 20 -9.81 -5.92 -17.24
N ASP A 21 -9.15 -5.64 -18.36
CA ASP A 21 -8.00 -6.42 -18.84
C ASP A 21 -6.76 -6.27 -17.93
N TRP A 22 -6.57 -5.10 -17.32
CA TRP A 22 -5.51 -4.87 -16.34
C TRP A 22 -5.73 -5.64 -15.04
N VAL A 23 -6.98 -5.80 -14.61
CA VAL A 23 -7.34 -6.66 -13.48
C VAL A 23 -7.00 -8.12 -13.81
N LEU A 24 -7.31 -8.59 -15.02
CA LEU A 24 -6.92 -9.92 -15.48
C LEU A 24 -5.39 -10.10 -15.47
N MET A 25 -4.63 -9.13 -15.99
CA MET A 25 -3.15 -9.18 -15.95
C MET A 25 -2.64 -9.28 -14.51
N SER A 26 -3.27 -8.58 -13.57
CA SER A 26 -2.90 -8.64 -12.15
C SER A 26 -3.13 -10.03 -11.55
N PHE A 27 -4.23 -10.73 -11.92
CA PHE A 27 -4.46 -12.10 -11.48
C PHE A 27 -3.41 -13.09 -11.96
N LEU A 28 -2.81 -12.87 -13.14
CA LEU A 28 -1.71 -13.71 -13.64
C LEU A 28 -0.41 -13.53 -12.83
N VAL A 29 -0.18 -12.35 -12.27
CA VAL A 29 0.96 -12.12 -11.36
C VAL A 29 0.74 -12.83 -10.04
N GLY A 30 -0.48 -12.81 -9.50
CA GLY A 30 -0.81 -13.47 -8.26
C GLY A 30 -2.19 -13.16 -7.73
N ASN A 31 -2.77 -14.12 -7.02
CA ASN A 31 -4.01 -14.01 -6.28
C ASN A 31 -4.07 -15.15 -5.25
N ASP A 32 -5.06 -15.11 -4.36
CA ASP A 32 -5.14 -16.02 -3.22
C ASP A 32 -5.65 -17.43 -3.59
N PHE A 33 -6.18 -17.63 -4.80
CA PHE A 33 -6.92 -18.84 -5.18
C PHE A 33 -6.12 -19.80 -6.06
N ILE A 34 -5.06 -19.32 -6.71
CA ILE A 34 -4.18 -20.14 -7.54
C ILE A 34 -2.70 -19.84 -7.27
N PRO A 35 -1.83 -20.86 -7.39
CA PRO A 35 -0.39 -20.65 -7.32
C PRO A 35 0.09 -19.64 -8.36
N HIS A 36 1.17 -18.92 -8.03
CA HIS A 36 1.83 -18.03 -8.96
C HIS A 36 2.39 -18.80 -10.17
N LEU A 37 2.28 -18.20 -11.36
CA LEU A 37 3.01 -18.69 -12.52
C LEU A 37 4.51 -18.71 -12.24
N PRO A 38 5.26 -19.72 -12.73
CA PRO A 38 6.71 -19.77 -12.60
C PRO A 38 7.37 -18.46 -13.05
N ASP A 39 8.28 -17.95 -12.23
CA ASP A 39 9.07 -16.73 -12.45
C ASP A 39 8.31 -15.40 -12.65
N MET A 40 6.97 -15.41 -12.64
CA MET A 40 6.13 -14.21 -12.76
C MET A 40 5.93 -13.53 -11.41
N HIS A 41 6.90 -12.74 -10.98
CA HIS A 41 6.84 -12.00 -9.71
C HIS A 41 7.06 -10.50 -9.88
N ILE A 42 6.38 -9.70 -9.03
CA ILE A 42 6.48 -8.23 -9.07
C ILE A 42 7.92 -7.77 -8.82
N ASN A 43 8.62 -8.41 -7.87
CA ASN A 43 10.02 -8.10 -7.56
C ASN A 43 10.99 -8.42 -8.72
N LYS A 44 10.59 -9.30 -9.65
CA LYS A 44 11.30 -9.63 -10.89
C LYS A 44 10.84 -8.80 -12.09
N GLY A 45 9.95 -7.82 -11.91
CA GLY A 45 9.51 -6.94 -13.00
C GLY A 45 8.41 -7.52 -13.91
N ALA A 46 7.57 -8.42 -13.41
CA ALA A 46 6.50 -9.06 -14.20
C ALA A 46 5.47 -8.08 -14.80
N LEU A 47 5.10 -7.00 -14.08
CA LEU A 47 4.06 -6.07 -14.53
C LEU A 47 4.43 -5.34 -15.84
N PRO A 48 5.61 -4.71 -15.98
CA PRO A 48 6.06 -4.16 -17.26
C PRO A 48 5.99 -5.13 -18.44
N ILE A 49 6.34 -6.40 -18.22
CA ILE A 49 6.31 -7.45 -19.25
C ILE A 49 4.86 -7.71 -19.68
N LEU A 50 3.96 -7.91 -18.72
CA LEU A 50 2.53 -8.09 -19.01
C LEU A 50 1.94 -6.92 -19.78
N TYR A 51 2.27 -5.69 -19.39
CA TYR A 51 1.76 -4.48 -20.04
C TYR A 51 2.29 -4.35 -21.46
N LYS A 52 3.59 -4.57 -21.69
CA LYS A 52 4.20 -4.53 -23.01
C LYS A 52 3.56 -5.57 -23.93
N THR A 53 3.46 -6.82 -23.47
CA THR A 53 2.79 -7.89 -24.21
C THR A 53 1.34 -7.54 -24.54
N TYR A 54 0.62 -6.94 -23.59
CA TYR A 54 -0.77 -6.54 -23.81
C TYR A 54 -0.90 -5.43 -24.86
N ILE A 55 -0.05 -4.42 -24.76
CA ILE A 55 0.01 -3.30 -25.72
C ILE A 55 0.28 -3.80 -27.14
N ASP A 56 1.20 -4.77 -27.28
CA ASP A 56 1.59 -5.32 -28.57
C ASP A 56 0.48 -6.20 -29.18
N VAL A 57 -0.23 -6.97 -28.34
CA VAL A 57 -1.20 -7.96 -28.79
C VAL A 57 -2.61 -7.39 -28.99
N LEU A 58 -3.07 -6.47 -28.12
CA LEU A 58 -4.46 -5.99 -28.11
C LEU A 58 -4.97 -5.50 -29.49
N PRO A 59 -4.19 -4.76 -30.30
CA PRO A 59 -4.60 -4.35 -31.65
C PRO A 59 -4.96 -5.52 -32.58
N THR A 60 -4.45 -6.72 -32.32
CA THR A 60 -4.68 -7.94 -33.14
C THR A 60 -5.89 -8.76 -32.73
N LEU A 61 -6.49 -8.46 -31.57
CA LEU A 61 -7.54 -9.30 -30.95
C LEU A 61 -8.96 -8.96 -31.42
N GLY A 62 -9.16 -7.78 -32.01
CA GLY A 62 -10.48 -7.31 -32.46
C GLY A 62 -11.44 -6.95 -31.33
N GLY A 63 -10.95 -6.87 -30.08
CA GLY A 63 -11.68 -6.45 -28.88
C GLY A 63 -10.88 -6.75 -27.61
N TYR A 64 -11.52 -6.59 -26.45
CA TYR A 64 -10.94 -6.78 -25.11
C TYR A 64 -10.91 -8.24 -24.68
N ILE A 65 -10.05 -8.60 -23.71
CA ILE A 65 -9.85 -9.98 -23.27
C ILE A 65 -10.89 -10.38 -22.21
N ASN A 66 -11.16 -9.47 -21.28
CA ASN A 66 -12.10 -9.58 -20.18
C ASN A 66 -13.30 -8.65 -20.46
N GLU A 67 -14.48 -9.24 -20.65
CA GLU A 67 -15.71 -8.50 -20.88
C GLU A 67 -16.58 -8.61 -19.62
N GLY A 68 -16.34 -7.70 -18.66
CA GLY A 68 -17.11 -7.63 -17.41
C GLY A 68 -17.07 -8.92 -16.59
N GLY A 69 -15.90 -9.56 -16.50
CA GLY A 69 -15.68 -10.81 -15.76
C GLY A 69 -15.78 -12.08 -16.60
N ASN A 70 -16.07 -12.00 -17.90
CA ASN A 70 -16.10 -13.15 -18.81
C ASN A 70 -14.90 -13.12 -19.75
N LEU A 71 -14.12 -14.20 -19.78
CA LEU A 71 -12.98 -14.33 -20.69
C LEU A 71 -13.43 -14.61 -22.12
N ARG A 72 -12.88 -13.83 -23.04
CA ARG A 72 -12.85 -14.16 -24.46
C ARG A 72 -11.69 -15.10 -24.73
N LEU A 73 -11.93 -16.41 -24.62
CA LEU A 73 -10.87 -17.43 -24.69
C LEU A 73 -10.06 -17.39 -25.98
N ASP A 74 -10.68 -17.04 -27.11
CA ASP A 74 -10.00 -16.84 -28.39
C ASP A 74 -8.97 -15.71 -28.35
N ARG A 75 -9.28 -14.62 -27.63
CA ARG A 75 -8.40 -13.46 -27.44
C ARG A 75 -7.36 -13.72 -26.36
N PHE A 76 -7.78 -14.35 -25.26
CA PHE A 76 -6.90 -14.71 -24.16
C PHE A 76 -5.82 -15.71 -24.59
N GLN A 77 -6.16 -16.69 -25.45
CA GLN A 77 -5.17 -17.63 -25.98
C GLN A 77 -4.05 -16.91 -26.75
N LYS A 78 -4.39 -15.96 -27.63
CA LYS A 78 -3.39 -15.18 -28.37
C LYS A 78 -2.48 -14.36 -27.45
N TYR A 79 -3.05 -13.82 -26.36
CA TYR A 79 -2.26 -13.12 -25.34
C TYR A 79 -1.28 -14.06 -24.63
N MET A 80 -1.74 -15.23 -24.19
CA MET A 80 -0.91 -16.25 -23.54
C MET A 80 0.16 -16.83 -24.49
N GLU A 81 -0.17 -17.03 -25.77
CA GLU A 81 0.78 -17.46 -26.80
C GLU A 81 1.92 -16.46 -26.99
N LYS A 82 1.62 -15.16 -26.96
CA LYS A 82 2.67 -14.13 -27.02
C LYS A 82 3.47 -14.07 -25.72
N LEU A 83 2.79 -14.19 -24.57
CA LEU A 83 3.43 -14.18 -23.26
C LEU A 83 4.34 -15.40 -23.05
N ALA A 84 4.07 -16.52 -23.74
CA ALA A 84 4.86 -17.75 -23.64
C ALA A 84 6.35 -17.60 -23.98
N SER A 85 6.75 -16.57 -24.75
CA SER A 85 8.18 -16.31 -25.00
C SER A 85 8.93 -15.93 -23.72
N PHE A 86 8.21 -15.39 -22.72
CA PHE A 86 8.76 -15.04 -21.41
C PHE A 86 9.43 -16.23 -20.73
N ASP A 87 8.79 -17.41 -20.71
CA ASP A 87 9.36 -18.59 -20.04
C ASP A 87 10.75 -18.93 -20.60
N PHE A 88 10.89 -18.86 -21.92
CA PHE A 88 12.14 -19.21 -22.59
C PHE A 88 13.20 -18.12 -22.43
N GLU A 89 12.82 -16.85 -22.54
CA GLU A 89 13.70 -15.69 -22.30
C GLU A 89 14.23 -15.72 -20.86
N GLN A 90 13.36 -15.95 -19.88
CA GLN A 90 13.73 -16.02 -18.47
C GLN A 90 14.62 -17.22 -18.18
N PHE A 91 14.35 -18.37 -18.79
CA PHE A 91 15.22 -19.55 -18.68
C PHE A 91 16.61 -19.29 -19.25
N LYS A 92 16.72 -18.60 -20.40
CA LYS A 92 18.00 -18.19 -20.99
C LYS A 92 18.78 -17.30 -20.04
N GLU A 93 18.14 -16.28 -19.45
CA GLU A 93 18.80 -15.39 -18.47
C GLU A 93 19.30 -16.14 -17.24
N ILE A 94 18.45 -16.96 -16.62
CA ILE A 94 18.83 -17.75 -15.42
C ILE A 94 19.97 -18.72 -15.75
N SER A 95 19.91 -19.38 -16.90
CA SER A 95 20.95 -20.31 -17.34
C SER A 95 22.27 -19.59 -17.63
N ALA A 96 22.22 -18.39 -18.21
CA ALA A 96 23.41 -17.57 -18.45
C ALA A 96 24.04 -17.09 -17.14
N ASP A 97 23.24 -16.60 -16.18
CA ASP A 97 23.69 -16.23 -14.84
C ASP A 97 24.40 -17.40 -14.15
N LEU A 98 23.81 -18.59 -14.21
CA LEU A 98 24.39 -19.81 -13.62
C LEU A 98 25.72 -20.19 -14.29
N ARG A 99 25.77 -20.23 -15.63
CA ARG A 99 27.01 -20.54 -16.37
C ARG A 99 28.12 -19.52 -16.06
N TYR A 100 27.76 -18.24 -15.91
CA TYR A 100 28.69 -17.18 -15.53
C TYR A 100 29.21 -17.35 -14.10
N LEU A 101 28.34 -17.69 -13.14
CA LEU A 101 28.74 -17.98 -11.76
C LEU A 101 29.62 -19.24 -11.68
N GLU A 102 29.29 -20.30 -12.41
CA GLU A 102 30.11 -21.52 -12.50
C GLU A 102 31.50 -21.21 -13.07
N SER A 103 31.58 -20.36 -14.10
CA SER A 103 32.83 -19.90 -14.70
C SER A 103 33.70 -19.10 -13.71
N LYS A 104 33.10 -18.27 -12.85
CA LYS A 104 33.82 -17.46 -11.86
C LYS A 104 34.21 -18.20 -10.59
N THR A 105 33.42 -19.18 -10.16
CA THR A 105 33.62 -19.89 -8.89
C THR A 105 34.30 -21.25 -9.05
N GLY A 106 34.37 -21.79 -10.27
CA GLY A 106 34.98 -23.10 -10.57
C GLY A 106 34.22 -24.29 -9.97
N ARG A 107 33.06 -24.06 -9.33
CA ARG A 107 32.16 -25.10 -8.81
C ARG A 107 31.07 -25.37 -9.83
N LYS A 108 30.95 -26.63 -10.28
CA LYS A 108 29.75 -27.09 -11.00
C LYS A 108 28.60 -27.16 -10.01
N ILE A 109 27.52 -26.44 -10.28
CA ILE A 109 26.33 -26.45 -9.42
C ILE A 109 25.55 -27.72 -9.77
N ASP A 110 25.42 -28.63 -8.81
CA ASP A 110 24.68 -29.89 -9.00
C ASP A 110 23.19 -29.60 -9.25
N GLY A 111 22.51 -30.45 -10.01
CA GLY A 111 21.15 -30.22 -10.51
C GLY A 111 20.10 -29.93 -9.43
N LYS A 112 20.37 -30.37 -8.19
CA LYS A 112 19.51 -30.14 -7.01
C LYS A 112 19.68 -28.77 -6.36
N GLU A 113 20.82 -28.09 -6.55
CA GLU A 113 21.06 -26.76 -5.98
C GLU A 113 20.68 -25.62 -6.94
N ARG A 114 20.33 -25.92 -8.21
CA ARG A 114 19.93 -24.94 -9.23
C ARG A 114 18.74 -24.05 -8.85
N HIS A 115 17.93 -24.47 -7.88
CA HIS A 115 16.78 -23.70 -7.37
C HIS A 115 17.09 -22.83 -6.14
N SER A 116 18.29 -22.89 -5.56
CA SER A 116 18.63 -22.23 -4.28
C SER A 116 19.43 -20.92 -4.40
N TYR A 117 20.18 -20.72 -5.49
CA TYR A 117 21.30 -19.76 -5.48
C TYR A 117 20.99 -18.25 -5.66
N LYS A 118 19.73 -17.80 -5.68
CA LYS A 118 19.42 -16.34 -5.64
C LYS A 118 19.15 -15.79 -4.23
N ASN A 119 19.45 -16.57 -3.18
CA ASN A 119 19.22 -16.19 -1.78
C ASN A 119 20.40 -15.49 -1.07
N ASP A 120 21.64 -15.54 -1.59
CA ASP A 120 22.85 -15.11 -0.85
C ASP A 120 23.61 -13.89 -1.43
N GLU A 121 22.93 -12.86 -1.95
CA GLU A 121 23.64 -11.64 -2.40
C GLU A 121 23.90 -10.57 -1.30
N GLU A 122 23.63 -10.85 -0.02
CA GLU A 122 24.00 -9.92 1.08
C GLU A 122 24.90 -10.51 2.18
N GLN A 123 25.36 -11.76 2.07
CA GLN A 123 26.28 -12.36 3.04
C GLN A 123 27.69 -12.54 2.46
N MET A 124 28.49 -11.48 2.51
CA MET A 124 29.95 -11.61 2.58
C MET A 124 30.51 -10.65 3.63
N SER A 125 30.73 -11.16 4.85
CA SER A 125 31.66 -10.55 5.80
C SER A 125 33.10 -10.76 5.28
N PRO A 126 34.02 -9.79 5.48
CA PRO A 126 35.34 -9.88 4.88
C PRO A 126 36.22 -10.90 5.63
N PRO A 127 36.74 -11.96 4.97
CA PRO A 127 37.83 -12.72 5.54
C PRO A 127 39.13 -11.91 5.45
N LYS A 128 39.94 -12.02 6.49
CA LYS A 128 41.20 -11.29 6.67
C LYS A 128 42.18 -11.50 5.50
N ASN A 129 42.53 -10.39 4.86
CA ASN A 129 43.88 -9.97 4.45
C ASN A 129 44.83 -11.06 3.89
N LYS A 130 44.66 -11.40 2.61
CA LYS A 130 45.71 -11.81 1.65
C LYS A 130 45.24 -11.62 0.20
N ASP A 131 43.95 -11.82 -0.06
CA ASP A 131 43.36 -11.71 -1.41
C ASP A 131 43.13 -10.26 -1.86
N LEU A 132 42.90 -9.34 -0.92
CA LEU A 132 42.78 -7.90 -1.24
C LEU A 132 44.10 -7.31 -1.75
N ALA A 133 45.25 -7.82 -1.28
CA ALA A 133 46.57 -7.40 -1.76
C ALA A 133 46.85 -7.94 -3.18
N ALA A 134 46.37 -9.15 -3.49
CA ALA A 134 46.47 -9.73 -4.83
C ALA A 134 45.57 -8.99 -5.84
N LEU A 135 44.37 -8.59 -5.42
CA LEU A 135 43.46 -7.77 -6.22
C LEU A 135 44.06 -6.39 -6.50
N ILE A 136 44.60 -5.69 -5.50
CA ILE A 136 45.25 -4.38 -5.70
C ILE A 136 46.44 -4.51 -6.66
N ALA A 137 47.30 -5.53 -6.49
CA ALA A 137 48.43 -5.78 -7.38
C ALA A 137 48.00 -6.06 -8.84
N SER A 138 46.94 -6.86 -9.03
CA SER A 138 46.40 -7.13 -10.38
C SER A 138 45.74 -5.92 -11.04
N THR A 139 45.27 -4.95 -10.24
CA THR A 139 44.64 -3.73 -10.75
C THR A 139 45.68 -2.66 -11.09
N GLU A 140 46.78 -2.61 -10.33
CA GLU A 140 47.93 -1.74 -10.59
C GLU A 140 48.70 -2.18 -11.85
N GLU A 141 48.83 -3.48 -12.08
CA GLU A 141 49.46 -4.06 -13.28
C GLU A 141 48.63 -3.83 -14.57
N MET A 142 47.32 -3.60 -14.45
CA MET A 142 46.44 -3.22 -15.57
C MET A 142 46.42 -1.71 -15.88
N LEU A 143 46.95 -0.86 -15.01
CA LEU A 143 46.97 0.61 -15.18
C LEU A 143 48.29 1.14 -15.76
N GLU A 144 49.35 0.32 -15.81
CA GLU A 144 50.65 0.65 -16.42
C GLU A 144 50.95 -0.28 -17.62
N GLY A 145 50.16 -0.17 -18.69
CA GLY A 145 50.39 -0.91 -19.94
C GLY A 145 49.74 -0.20 -21.12
N SER A 146 50.58 0.34 -22.00
CA SER A 146 50.30 1.26 -23.09
C SER A 146 49.47 0.71 -24.26
N GLU A 147 48.93 1.69 -24.99
CA GLU A 147 48.41 1.77 -26.37
C GLU A 147 48.94 0.75 -27.40
N ASP A 148 48.04 0.50 -28.39
CA ASP A 148 48.21 -0.12 -29.72
C ASP A 148 48.41 -1.65 -29.83
N ASP A 149 47.40 -2.38 -30.32
CA ASP A 149 47.43 -3.04 -31.65
C ASP A 149 46.17 -3.88 -31.97
N ASP A 150 45.60 -3.54 -33.13
CA ASP A 150 44.83 -4.23 -34.18
C ASP A 150 44.27 -5.68 -34.06
N ASP A 151 43.03 -5.78 -34.56
CA ASP A 151 42.44 -6.85 -35.40
C ASP A 151 42.78 -8.34 -35.18
N ASN A 152 41.86 -9.06 -34.53
CA ASN A 152 41.41 -10.39 -35.00
C ASN A 152 40.04 -10.78 -34.40
N TYR A 153 38.94 -10.24 -34.93
CA TYR A 153 37.62 -10.85 -34.75
C TYR A 153 37.47 -12.02 -35.73
N THR A 154 37.89 -13.21 -35.33
CA THR A 154 37.31 -14.44 -35.89
C THR A 154 35.85 -14.52 -35.44
N THR A 155 34.96 -14.13 -36.34
CA THR A 155 33.53 -14.46 -36.33
C THR A 155 33.39 -15.98 -36.29
N VAL A 156 33.03 -16.52 -35.12
CA VAL A 156 32.43 -17.85 -35.02
C VAL A 156 30.94 -17.66 -35.30
N ASP A 157 30.57 -17.79 -36.57
CA ASP A 157 29.19 -18.06 -36.98
C ASP A 157 28.79 -19.40 -36.34
N SER A 158 27.98 -19.37 -35.27
CA SER A 158 27.28 -20.57 -34.76
C SER A 158 25.95 -20.25 -34.06
N ASP A 159 25.28 -19.15 -34.39
CA ASP A 159 24.07 -18.72 -33.66
C ASP A 159 22.85 -19.63 -33.89
N GLU A 160 22.76 -20.35 -35.01
CA GLU A 160 21.59 -21.20 -35.30
C GLU A 160 21.62 -22.59 -34.62
N GLU A 161 22.80 -23.16 -34.33
CA GLU A 161 22.92 -24.47 -33.65
C GLU A 161 22.79 -24.35 -32.11
N ASP A 162 23.16 -23.21 -31.54
CA ASP A 162 23.12 -22.96 -30.09
C ASP A 162 21.68 -22.70 -29.58
N GLU A 163 20.82 -22.05 -30.39
CA GLU A 163 19.41 -21.83 -30.02
C GLU A 163 18.61 -23.14 -29.93
N GLY A 164 18.83 -24.07 -30.87
CA GLY A 164 18.17 -25.37 -30.86
C GLY A 164 18.53 -26.22 -29.64
N THR A 165 19.80 -26.14 -29.22
CA THR A 165 20.30 -26.83 -28.02
C THR A 165 19.72 -26.20 -26.75
N SER A 166 19.70 -24.86 -26.66
CA SER A 166 19.10 -24.12 -25.54
C SER A 166 17.59 -24.40 -25.38
N PHE A 167 16.85 -24.51 -26.49
CA PHE A 167 15.42 -24.85 -26.44
C PHE A 167 15.17 -26.30 -25.99
N ALA A 168 16.03 -27.25 -26.38
CA ALA A 168 15.96 -28.61 -25.89
C ALA A 168 16.25 -28.70 -24.39
N GLU A 169 17.23 -27.95 -23.89
CA GLU A 169 17.51 -27.81 -22.45
C GLU A 169 16.31 -27.24 -21.69
N PHE A 170 15.67 -26.21 -22.23
CA PHE A 170 14.45 -25.63 -21.67
C PHE A 170 13.30 -26.65 -21.61
N CYS A 171 13.08 -27.42 -22.67
CA CYS A 171 12.06 -28.48 -22.68
C CYS A 171 12.34 -29.55 -21.63
N ALA A 172 13.61 -29.96 -21.47
CA ALA A 172 14.02 -30.89 -20.43
C ALA A 172 13.83 -30.30 -19.02
N HIS A 173 14.14 -29.01 -18.82
CA HIS A 173 13.93 -28.31 -17.56
C HIS A 173 12.44 -28.28 -17.17
N LYS A 174 11.56 -27.95 -18.10
CA LYS A 174 10.11 -27.99 -17.87
C LYS A 174 9.63 -29.40 -17.54
N ASN A 175 10.10 -30.42 -18.27
CA ASN A 175 9.73 -31.79 -18.00
C ASN A 175 10.11 -32.20 -16.56
N ASN A 176 11.31 -31.85 -16.12
CA ASN A 176 11.74 -32.08 -14.74
C ASN A 176 10.88 -31.32 -13.73
N TYR A 177 10.47 -30.08 -14.02
CA TYR A 177 9.56 -29.33 -13.16
C TYR A 177 8.25 -30.08 -12.92
N TYR A 178 7.59 -30.59 -13.98
CA TYR A 178 6.34 -31.33 -13.83
C TYR A 178 6.52 -32.66 -13.09
N ILE A 179 7.67 -33.32 -13.24
CA ILE A 179 7.97 -34.58 -12.54
C ILE A 179 8.29 -34.33 -11.06
N GLU A 180 9.11 -33.33 -10.75
CA GLU A 180 9.61 -33.07 -9.40
C GLU A 180 8.63 -32.27 -8.53
N LYS A 181 7.99 -31.24 -9.08
CA LYS A 181 7.09 -30.34 -8.32
C LYS A 181 5.65 -30.81 -8.33
N LEU A 182 5.17 -31.28 -9.48
CA LEU A 182 3.78 -31.75 -9.64
C LEU A 182 3.64 -33.26 -9.51
N GLU A 183 4.74 -33.96 -9.20
CA GLU A 183 4.79 -35.42 -8.91
C GLU A 183 4.16 -36.29 -10.01
N TYR A 184 4.26 -35.87 -11.27
CA TYR A 184 3.79 -36.67 -12.40
C TYR A 184 4.75 -37.80 -12.77
N ASP A 185 4.23 -39.04 -12.86
CA ASP A 185 5.01 -40.19 -13.34
C ASP A 185 5.55 -40.00 -14.76
N LYS A 186 4.72 -39.42 -15.63
CA LYS A 186 5.02 -39.15 -17.04
C LYS A 186 4.33 -37.88 -17.51
N VAL A 187 5.09 -36.97 -18.09
CA VAL A 187 4.57 -35.75 -18.71
C VAL A 187 4.08 -36.07 -20.12
N THR A 188 2.79 -36.30 -20.26
CA THR A 188 2.14 -36.49 -21.56
C THR A 188 1.48 -35.19 -22.04
N PRO A 189 1.23 -35.04 -23.36
CA PRO A 189 0.48 -33.90 -23.87
C PRO A 189 -0.92 -33.75 -23.24
N GLU A 190 -1.53 -34.86 -22.80
CA GLU A 190 -2.81 -34.85 -22.11
C GLU A 190 -2.72 -34.25 -20.71
N VAL A 191 -1.66 -34.58 -19.96
CA VAL A 191 -1.38 -33.99 -18.64
C VAL A 191 -1.18 -32.48 -18.76
N LEU A 192 -0.34 -32.04 -19.71
CA LEU A 192 -0.10 -30.61 -19.94
C LEU A 192 -1.37 -29.88 -20.37
N ARG A 193 -2.20 -30.50 -21.23
CA ARG A 193 -3.50 -29.93 -21.62
C ARG A 193 -4.42 -29.81 -20.41
N SER A 194 -4.51 -30.84 -19.56
CA SER A 194 -5.31 -30.80 -18.34
C SER A 194 -4.87 -29.69 -17.38
N GLN A 195 -3.55 -29.50 -17.22
CA GLN A 195 -2.98 -28.41 -16.42
C GLN A 195 -3.36 -27.04 -16.98
N GLY A 196 -3.16 -26.82 -18.28
CA GLY A 196 -3.55 -25.57 -18.95
C GLY A 196 -5.05 -25.28 -18.84
N GLU A 197 -5.91 -26.27 -19.11
CA GLU A 197 -7.36 -26.13 -18.96
C GLU A 197 -7.78 -25.86 -17.51
N GLY A 198 -7.15 -26.53 -16.54
CA GLY A 198 -7.37 -26.31 -15.10
C GLY A 198 -7.03 -24.88 -14.68
N TYR A 199 -5.88 -24.36 -15.13
CA TYR A 199 -5.45 -22.99 -14.84
C TYR A 199 -6.37 -21.95 -15.48
N VAL A 200 -6.77 -22.13 -16.75
CA VAL A 200 -7.71 -21.22 -17.43
C VAL A 200 -9.08 -21.21 -16.74
N ARG A 201 -9.57 -22.38 -16.30
CA ARG A 201 -10.80 -22.47 -15.51
C ARG A 201 -10.66 -21.74 -14.17
N ALA A 202 -9.49 -21.75 -13.57
CA ALA A 202 -9.24 -21.00 -12.34
C ALA A 202 -9.29 -19.48 -12.55
N ILE A 203 -8.66 -18.98 -13.62
CA ILE A 203 -8.69 -17.55 -13.94
C ILE A 203 -10.13 -17.06 -14.18
N GLN A 204 -10.94 -17.84 -14.91
CA GLN A 204 -12.35 -17.51 -15.10
C GLN A 204 -13.15 -17.59 -13.79
N TRP A 205 -12.83 -18.53 -12.89
CA TRP A 205 -13.46 -18.59 -11.56
C TRP A 205 -13.13 -17.33 -10.75
N ASN A 206 -11.86 -16.89 -10.76
CA ASN A 206 -11.42 -15.65 -10.11
C ASN A 206 -12.17 -14.43 -10.65
N LEU A 207 -12.24 -14.28 -11.98
CA LEU A 207 -12.99 -13.18 -12.60
C LEU A 207 -14.46 -13.19 -12.19
N ASN A 208 -15.11 -14.35 -12.18
CA ASN A 208 -16.47 -14.45 -11.68
C ASN A 208 -16.58 -14.07 -10.21
N TYR A 209 -15.68 -14.58 -9.35
CA TYR A 209 -15.67 -14.29 -7.92
C TYR A 209 -15.70 -12.78 -7.63
N TYR A 210 -14.90 -11.99 -8.38
CA TYR A 210 -14.82 -10.54 -8.20
C TYR A 210 -15.91 -9.74 -8.94
N TYR A 211 -16.33 -10.15 -10.14
CA TYR A 211 -17.27 -9.36 -10.97
C TYR A 211 -18.73 -9.77 -10.80
N ASN A 212 -18.98 -11.07 -10.59
CA ASN A 212 -20.31 -11.68 -10.60
C ASN A 212 -20.64 -12.37 -9.25
N GLY A 213 -19.70 -12.42 -8.32
CA GLY A 213 -19.78 -13.20 -7.08
C GLY A 213 -19.33 -14.66 -7.25
N CYS A 214 -19.29 -15.40 -6.15
CA CYS A 214 -18.82 -16.79 -6.12
C CYS A 214 -19.67 -17.69 -7.03
N CYS A 215 -19.07 -18.20 -8.10
CA CYS A 215 -19.73 -19.07 -9.08
C CYS A 215 -19.66 -20.57 -8.76
N SER A 216 -18.81 -20.96 -7.80
CA SER A 216 -18.75 -22.32 -7.27
C SER A 216 -18.10 -22.33 -5.89
N TRP A 217 -18.80 -22.89 -4.91
CA TRP A 217 -18.29 -23.08 -3.54
C TRP A 217 -17.37 -24.30 -3.41
N SER A 218 -17.49 -25.26 -4.33
CA SER A 218 -16.77 -26.55 -4.29
C SER A 218 -15.56 -26.59 -5.22
N TRP A 219 -15.52 -25.74 -6.25
CA TRP A 219 -14.39 -25.71 -7.17
C TRP A 219 -13.14 -25.18 -6.47
N PHE A 220 -12.01 -25.88 -6.69
CA PHE A 220 -10.68 -25.46 -6.26
C PHE A 220 -9.66 -25.85 -7.34
N TYR A 221 -8.47 -25.24 -7.28
CA TYR A 221 -7.35 -25.61 -8.14
C TYR A 221 -6.59 -26.79 -7.51
N PRO A 222 -6.58 -28.00 -8.13
CA PRO A 222 -6.18 -29.23 -7.45
C PRO A 222 -4.67 -29.50 -7.51
N HIS A 223 -3.85 -28.45 -7.55
CA HIS A 223 -2.39 -28.56 -7.62
C HIS A 223 -1.73 -27.45 -6.80
N HIS A 224 -0.61 -27.75 -6.15
CA HIS A 224 0.15 -26.75 -5.38
C HIS A 224 0.96 -25.79 -6.27
N TYR A 225 1.12 -26.11 -7.55
CA TYR A 225 1.91 -25.33 -8.50
C TYR A 225 1.14 -25.05 -9.81
N ALA A 226 1.46 -23.92 -10.44
CA ALA A 226 0.89 -23.52 -11.72
C ALA A 226 1.72 -24.09 -12.90
N PRO A 227 1.12 -24.36 -14.07
CA PRO A 227 1.88 -24.73 -15.26
C PRO A 227 2.74 -23.56 -15.77
N TYR A 228 3.73 -23.89 -16.60
CA TYR A 228 4.44 -22.91 -17.40
C TYR A 228 3.51 -22.23 -18.41
N ILE A 229 3.71 -20.94 -18.67
CA ILE A 229 2.89 -20.12 -19.59
C ILE A 229 2.85 -20.76 -20.99
N SER A 230 4.00 -21.24 -21.45
CA SER A 230 4.19 -21.92 -22.73
C SER A 230 3.44 -23.25 -22.89
N ASP A 231 2.91 -23.83 -21.81
CA ASP A 231 2.03 -25.00 -21.84
C ASP A 231 0.54 -24.66 -21.74
N ILE A 232 0.19 -23.43 -21.39
CA ILE A 232 -1.20 -22.94 -21.37
C ILE A 232 -1.58 -22.55 -22.80
N LYS A 233 -1.95 -23.55 -23.62
CA LYS A 233 -2.31 -23.37 -25.03
C LYS A 233 -3.51 -24.23 -25.45
N ASN A 234 -4.08 -23.92 -26.62
CA ASN A 234 -5.18 -24.68 -27.23
C ASN A 234 -6.47 -24.76 -26.38
N PHE A 235 -6.79 -23.71 -25.62
CA PHE A 235 -7.97 -23.66 -24.74
C PHE A 235 -9.11 -22.78 -25.27
N SER A 236 -8.99 -22.22 -26.48
CA SER A 236 -10.02 -21.36 -27.09
C SER A 236 -11.40 -22.02 -27.19
N GLY A 237 -11.47 -23.35 -27.33
CA GLY A 237 -12.71 -24.13 -27.37
C GLY A 237 -13.16 -24.70 -26.02
N LEU A 238 -12.47 -24.36 -24.92
CA LEU A 238 -12.78 -24.89 -23.59
C LEU A 238 -14.15 -24.39 -23.10
N LYS A 239 -14.96 -25.31 -22.59
CA LYS A 239 -16.22 -24.97 -21.91
C LYS A 239 -15.95 -24.74 -20.43
N LEU A 240 -16.33 -23.56 -19.97
CA LEU A 240 -16.15 -23.13 -18.58
C LEU A 240 -17.52 -23.21 -17.89
N GLU A 241 -17.73 -24.34 -17.21
CA GLU A 241 -18.95 -24.64 -16.47
C GLU A 241 -18.59 -24.84 -15.00
N TYR A 242 -19.44 -24.30 -14.13
CA TYR A 242 -19.26 -24.33 -12.69
C TYR A 242 -20.55 -24.80 -12.04
N ASP A 243 -20.45 -25.71 -11.08
CA ASP A 243 -21.56 -26.02 -10.19
C ASP A 243 -21.52 -25.05 -9.01
N GLN A 244 -22.66 -24.42 -8.72
CA GLN A 244 -22.72 -23.41 -7.65
C GLN A 244 -22.32 -24.00 -6.30
N GLY A 245 -22.70 -25.25 -6.01
CA GLY A 245 -22.52 -25.88 -4.71
C GLY A 245 -23.15 -25.09 -3.56
N THR A 246 -22.78 -25.47 -2.34
CA THR A 246 -23.17 -24.75 -1.11
C THR A 246 -21.95 -24.56 -0.23
N PRO A 247 -21.87 -23.45 0.53
CA PRO A 247 -20.79 -23.26 1.49
C PRO A 247 -20.85 -24.35 2.58
N PHE A 248 -19.69 -24.74 3.10
CA PHE A 248 -19.60 -25.61 4.27
C PHE A 248 -20.22 -24.96 5.50
N LEU A 249 -20.81 -25.80 6.36
CA LEU A 249 -21.18 -25.40 7.71
C LEU A 249 -19.92 -25.04 8.53
N PRO A 250 -20.03 -24.22 9.58
CA PRO A 250 -18.89 -23.77 10.37
C PRO A 250 -17.95 -24.90 10.82
N PHE A 251 -18.48 -26.03 11.32
CA PHE A 251 -17.64 -27.13 11.79
C PHE A 251 -17.03 -27.95 10.64
N GLN A 252 -17.73 -28.07 9.50
CA GLN A 252 -17.20 -28.72 8.31
C GLN A 252 -15.99 -27.93 7.79
N GLN A 253 -16.12 -26.61 7.71
CA GLN A 253 -15.02 -25.72 7.33
C GLN A 253 -13.87 -25.78 8.35
N LEU A 254 -14.16 -25.72 9.65
CA LEU A 254 -13.11 -25.77 10.68
C LEU A 254 -12.33 -27.09 10.62
N LEU A 255 -13.00 -28.22 10.40
CA LEU A 255 -12.34 -29.51 10.24
C LEU A 255 -11.51 -29.54 8.95
N ALA A 256 -12.00 -28.92 7.87
CA ALA A 256 -11.26 -28.81 6.61
C ALA A 256 -10.03 -27.87 6.66
N VAL A 257 -9.98 -26.91 7.59
CA VAL A 257 -8.94 -25.86 7.61
C VAL A 257 -7.95 -26.03 8.76
N LEU A 258 -8.41 -26.43 9.95
CA LEU A 258 -7.56 -26.45 11.13
C LEU A 258 -6.62 -27.66 11.13
N PRO A 259 -5.34 -27.48 11.52
CA PRO A 259 -4.46 -28.62 11.80
C PRO A 259 -4.85 -29.29 13.13
N ALA A 260 -4.45 -30.55 13.31
CA ALA A 260 -4.70 -31.33 14.53
C ALA A 260 -4.24 -30.60 15.81
N ALA A 261 -3.16 -29.83 15.74
CA ALA A 261 -2.66 -29.01 16.85
C ALA A 261 -3.71 -28.02 17.42
N SER A 262 -4.65 -27.57 16.58
CA SER A 262 -5.72 -26.63 16.94
C SER A 262 -7.07 -27.30 17.19
N LYS A 263 -7.12 -28.63 17.31
CA LYS A 263 -8.37 -29.41 17.52
C LYS A 263 -9.25 -28.87 18.65
N LYS A 264 -8.67 -28.25 19.69
CA LYS A 264 -9.39 -27.67 20.83
C LYS A 264 -10.42 -26.59 20.43
N LEU A 265 -10.31 -26.03 19.23
CA LEU A 265 -11.27 -25.06 18.69
C LEU A 265 -12.52 -25.72 18.07
N LEU A 266 -12.48 -27.03 17.82
CA LEU A 266 -13.61 -27.85 17.38
C LEU A 266 -14.33 -28.50 18.58
N PRO A 267 -15.61 -28.90 18.41
CA PRO A 267 -16.29 -29.80 19.33
C PRO A 267 -15.48 -31.06 19.65
N LYS A 268 -15.54 -31.52 20.90
CA LYS A 268 -14.80 -32.72 21.36
C LYS A 268 -15.11 -33.96 20.52
N ALA A 269 -16.34 -34.07 20.00
CA ALA A 269 -16.80 -35.17 19.15
C ALA A 269 -15.91 -35.39 17.90
N TYR A 270 -15.29 -34.34 17.37
CA TYR A 270 -14.48 -34.42 16.15
C TYR A 270 -12.98 -34.55 16.43
N HIS A 271 -12.52 -34.49 17.68
CA HIS A 271 -11.07 -34.52 17.99
C HIS A 271 -10.43 -35.83 17.54
N GLU A 272 -11.13 -36.96 17.71
CA GLU A 272 -10.66 -38.28 17.30
C GLU A 272 -10.46 -38.39 15.79
N LEU A 273 -11.25 -37.65 14.98
CA LEU A 273 -11.12 -37.69 13.52
C LEU A 273 -9.77 -37.11 13.02
N MET A 274 -9.12 -36.27 13.82
CA MET A 274 -7.84 -35.63 13.46
C MET A 274 -6.61 -36.33 14.05
N GLU A 275 -6.78 -37.33 14.91
CA GLU A 275 -5.69 -37.94 15.67
C GLU A 275 -5.67 -39.47 15.65
N ASP A 276 -6.82 -40.12 15.49
CA ASP A 276 -6.86 -41.59 15.45
C ASP A 276 -6.32 -42.07 14.10
N ASP A 277 -5.31 -42.93 14.13
CA ASP A 277 -4.76 -43.62 12.95
C ASP A 277 -5.81 -44.43 12.18
N LYS A 278 -6.95 -44.74 12.81
CA LYS A 278 -8.10 -45.42 12.18
C LYS A 278 -9.12 -44.45 11.57
N SER A 279 -8.94 -43.15 11.72
CA SER A 279 -9.83 -42.16 11.15
C SER A 279 -9.79 -42.26 9.61
N PRO A 280 -10.95 -42.23 8.93
CA PRO A 280 -11.00 -42.29 7.46
C PRO A 280 -10.38 -41.05 6.79
N ILE A 281 -10.05 -40.01 7.56
CA ILE A 281 -9.51 -38.74 7.08
C ILE A 281 -8.15 -38.39 7.70
N ILE A 282 -7.48 -39.35 8.36
CA ILE A 282 -6.19 -39.12 9.03
C ILE A 282 -5.10 -38.66 8.06
N ASP A 283 -5.15 -39.12 6.82
CA ASP A 283 -4.17 -38.77 5.77
C ASP A 283 -4.14 -37.27 5.46
N PHE A 284 -5.23 -36.53 5.76
CA PHE A 284 -5.29 -35.08 5.59
C PHE A 284 -4.64 -34.28 6.74
N TYR A 285 -4.21 -34.94 7.82
CA TYR A 285 -3.62 -34.29 9.01
C TYR A 285 -2.18 -34.76 9.28
N PRO A 286 -1.23 -34.54 8.35
CA PRO A 286 0.15 -34.93 8.56
C PRO A 286 0.78 -34.16 9.74
N THR A 287 1.52 -34.85 10.60
CA THR A 287 2.29 -34.23 11.69
C THR A 287 3.52 -33.49 11.18
N GLU A 288 4.09 -33.96 10.08
CA GLU A 288 5.21 -33.35 9.37
C GLU A 288 4.83 -33.18 7.90
N PHE A 289 5.03 -31.99 7.35
CA PHE A 289 4.76 -31.68 5.95
C PHE A 289 5.96 -30.92 5.35
N LYS A 290 6.13 -31.04 4.04
CA LYS A 290 7.20 -30.36 3.32
C LYS A 290 6.77 -28.95 2.97
N THR A 291 7.73 -28.03 2.98
CA THR A 291 7.59 -26.68 2.46
C THR A 291 8.58 -26.45 1.33
N ASP A 292 8.17 -25.68 0.33
CA ASP A 292 9.01 -25.32 -0.81
C ASP A 292 8.98 -23.81 -1.03
N LEU A 293 10.12 -23.16 -0.86
CA LEU A 293 10.25 -21.70 -1.04
C LEU A 293 10.03 -21.28 -2.50
N ASN A 294 10.18 -22.17 -3.49
CA ASN A 294 9.87 -21.92 -4.90
C ASN A 294 10.33 -20.54 -5.44
N GLY A 295 11.57 -20.13 -5.13
CA GLY A 295 12.13 -18.84 -5.56
C GLY A 295 11.71 -17.61 -4.75
N LYS A 296 11.02 -17.81 -3.62
CA LYS A 296 10.68 -16.79 -2.62
C LYS A 296 11.75 -16.72 -1.53
N ARG A 297 11.82 -15.57 -0.86
CA ARG A 297 12.83 -15.30 0.19
C ARG A 297 12.33 -15.56 1.59
N GLN A 298 11.01 -15.55 1.78
CA GLN A 298 10.40 -15.54 3.10
C GLN A 298 9.60 -16.81 3.30
N ASP A 299 9.73 -17.45 4.45
CA ASP A 299 9.09 -18.74 4.74
C ASP A 299 7.57 -18.69 4.66
N TRP A 300 6.96 -17.53 4.97
CA TRP A 300 5.51 -17.34 4.85
C TRP A 300 5.01 -17.28 3.40
N GLU A 301 5.91 -17.16 2.43
CA GLU A 301 5.60 -17.25 0.99
C GLU A 301 5.85 -18.67 0.45
N ALA A 302 6.35 -19.60 1.27
CA ALA A 302 6.62 -20.97 0.85
C ALA A 302 5.33 -21.73 0.53
N VAL A 303 5.40 -22.59 -0.48
CA VAL A 303 4.34 -23.52 -0.82
C VAL A 303 4.30 -24.60 0.25
N VAL A 304 3.15 -24.73 0.91
CA VAL A 304 2.90 -25.75 1.94
C VAL A 304 2.29 -26.99 1.27
N LEU A 305 3.05 -28.08 1.23
CA LEU A 305 2.66 -29.32 0.55
C LEU A 305 1.87 -30.20 1.51
N ILE A 306 0.56 -29.91 1.60
CA ILE A 306 -0.41 -30.72 2.33
C ILE A 306 -1.40 -31.38 1.36
N PRO A 307 -1.90 -32.59 1.68
CA PRO A 307 -2.95 -33.24 0.89
C PRO A 307 -4.21 -32.37 0.77
N PHE A 308 -4.85 -32.40 -0.40
CA PHE A 308 -6.15 -31.76 -0.59
C PHE A 308 -7.26 -32.63 -0.01
N ILE A 309 -8.13 -32.03 0.79
CA ILE A 309 -9.23 -32.74 1.44
C ILE A 309 -10.30 -33.12 0.42
N ASP A 310 -10.67 -34.40 0.43
CA ASP A 310 -11.83 -34.90 -0.29
C ASP A 310 -13.12 -34.56 0.49
N GLN A 311 -14.00 -33.78 -0.14
CA GLN A 311 -15.23 -33.29 0.47
C GLN A 311 -16.16 -34.43 0.89
N GLU A 312 -16.33 -35.46 0.06
CA GLU A 312 -17.26 -36.56 0.35
C GLU A 312 -16.79 -37.38 1.56
N SER A 313 -15.50 -37.71 1.59
CA SER A 313 -14.86 -38.43 2.69
C SER A 313 -14.94 -37.66 4.01
N LEU A 314 -14.69 -36.34 3.97
CA LEU A 314 -14.82 -35.46 5.13
C LEU A 314 -16.24 -35.48 5.71
N LEU A 315 -17.25 -35.27 4.87
CA LEU A 315 -18.64 -35.19 5.29
C LEU A 315 -19.15 -36.53 5.85
N GLN A 316 -18.80 -37.64 5.20
CA GLN A 316 -19.14 -38.98 5.69
C GLN A 316 -18.50 -39.27 7.05
N ALA A 317 -17.24 -38.89 7.25
CA ALA A 317 -16.55 -39.04 8.53
C ALA A 317 -17.24 -38.24 9.64
N MET A 318 -17.63 -37.00 9.35
CA MET A 318 -18.32 -36.13 10.30
C MET A 318 -19.71 -36.62 10.69
N GLU A 319 -20.47 -37.18 9.75
CA GLU A 319 -21.83 -37.70 9.99
C GLU A 319 -21.83 -38.78 11.09
N THR A 320 -20.78 -39.61 11.15
CA THR A 320 -20.64 -40.64 12.19
C THR A 320 -20.58 -40.08 13.61
N LYS A 321 -20.12 -38.83 13.78
CA LYS A 321 -19.91 -38.17 15.08
C LYS A 321 -20.95 -37.10 15.42
N GLU A 322 -21.85 -36.77 14.49
CA GLU A 322 -22.79 -35.64 14.66
C GLU A 322 -23.80 -35.85 15.81
N HIS A 323 -24.13 -37.11 16.13
CA HIS A 323 -24.99 -37.46 17.25
C HIS A 323 -24.38 -37.15 18.62
N GLU A 324 -23.04 -37.05 18.72
CA GLU A 324 -22.31 -36.74 19.95
C GLU A 324 -22.25 -35.23 20.26
N LEU A 325 -22.68 -34.37 19.32
CA LEU A 325 -22.70 -32.92 19.52
C LEU A 325 -23.76 -32.48 20.54
N THR A 326 -23.39 -31.50 21.36
CA THR A 326 -24.33 -30.82 22.27
C THR A 326 -25.34 -29.94 21.51
N ASP A 327 -26.45 -29.59 22.15
CA ASP A 327 -27.48 -28.73 21.53
C ASP A 327 -26.96 -27.31 21.24
N GLU A 328 -26.08 -26.78 22.07
CA GLU A 328 -25.40 -25.49 21.85
C GLU A 328 -24.50 -25.56 20.60
N GLU A 329 -23.72 -26.64 20.47
CA GLU A 329 -22.86 -26.86 19.30
C GLU A 329 -23.66 -27.01 18.01
N LYS A 330 -24.76 -27.78 18.04
CA LYS A 330 -25.70 -27.88 16.93
C LYS A 330 -26.35 -26.54 16.58
N SER A 331 -26.61 -25.69 17.58
CA SER A 331 -27.18 -24.36 17.36
C SER A 331 -26.22 -23.40 16.67
N ARG A 332 -24.92 -23.41 17.04
CA ARG A 332 -23.90 -22.54 16.42
C ARG A 332 -23.36 -23.04 15.08
N ASN A 333 -23.58 -24.31 14.73
CA ASN A 333 -23.19 -24.90 13.45
C ASN A 333 -24.19 -24.60 12.32
N LYS A 334 -24.58 -23.34 12.15
CA LYS A 334 -25.56 -22.88 11.14
C LYS A 334 -25.13 -21.55 10.54
N HIS A 335 -25.59 -21.26 9.32
CA HIS A 335 -25.44 -19.93 8.74
C HIS A 335 -26.43 -18.94 9.36
N GLY A 336 -25.99 -17.71 9.60
CA GLY A 336 -26.80 -16.62 10.14
C GLY A 336 -27.02 -15.48 9.14
N PRO A 337 -28.02 -14.61 9.38
CA PRO A 337 -28.23 -13.41 8.58
C PRO A 337 -27.19 -12.33 8.91
N MET A 338 -27.11 -11.30 8.08
CA MET A 338 -26.43 -10.06 8.45
C MET A 338 -27.28 -9.24 9.42
N GLN A 339 -26.64 -8.32 10.14
CA GLN A 339 -27.29 -7.44 11.11
C GLN A 339 -27.08 -5.99 10.71
N VAL A 340 -28.18 -5.25 10.53
CA VAL A 340 -28.18 -3.82 10.22
C VAL A 340 -28.61 -3.05 11.46
N TYR A 341 -27.72 -2.20 11.95
CA TYR A 341 -27.95 -1.34 13.11
C TYR A 341 -28.25 0.08 12.65
N THR A 342 -29.38 0.62 13.11
CA THR A 342 -29.80 2.00 12.82
C THR A 342 -30.16 2.73 14.11
N TYR A 343 -29.87 4.02 14.18
CA TYR A 343 -30.32 4.83 15.31
C TYR A 343 -31.84 5.00 15.27
N THR A 344 -32.47 4.84 16.43
CA THR A 344 -33.89 5.17 16.65
C THR A 344 -34.03 6.05 17.89
N PRO A 345 -34.89 7.10 17.86
CA PRO A 345 -35.16 7.90 19.05
C PRO A 345 -35.86 7.10 20.16
N GLU A 346 -36.45 5.95 19.83
CA GLU A 346 -37.12 5.09 20.80
C GLU A 346 -36.11 4.32 21.64
N ASN A 347 -36.30 4.30 22.96
CA ASN A 347 -35.50 3.48 23.85
C ASN A 347 -35.89 2.00 23.68
N GLN A 348 -34.93 1.19 23.23
CA GLN A 348 -35.08 -0.25 23.00
C GLN A 348 -34.90 -1.09 24.28
N GLY A 349 -34.68 -0.43 25.43
CA GLY A 349 -34.57 -1.07 26.74
C GLY A 349 -33.12 -1.31 27.16
N SER A 350 -32.93 -2.30 28.04
CA SER A 350 -31.63 -2.62 28.62
C SER A 350 -30.89 -3.69 27.81
N TYR A 351 -29.60 -3.48 27.58
CA TYR A 351 -28.72 -4.44 26.94
C TYR A 351 -27.63 -4.91 27.91
N ILE A 352 -27.52 -6.23 28.08
CA ILE A 352 -26.47 -6.85 28.88
C ILE A 352 -25.22 -6.96 28.01
N ALA A 353 -24.23 -6.14 28.30
CA ALA A 353 -22.94 -6.20 27.65
C ALA A 353 -22.09 -7.38 28.18
N PRO A 354 -21.03 -7.79 27.48
CA PRO A 354 -20.04 -8.72 28.02
C PRO A 354 -19.50 -8.26 29.39
N ALA A 355 -19.04 -9.20 30.21
CA ALA A 355 -18.74 -8.98 31.63
C ALA A 355 -17.78 -7.80 31.95
N TYR A 356 -16.96 -7.37 30.99
CA TYR A 356 -16.03 -6.26 31.12
C TYR A 356 -16.62 -4.88 30.81
N PHE A 357 -17.87 -4.81 30.33
CA PHE A 357 -18.58 -3.56 30.10
C PHE A 357 -19.81 -3.44 31.01
N PRO A 358 -20.13 -2.24 31.52
CA PRO A 358 -21.36 -2.02 32.25
C PRO A 358 -22.57 -2.28 31.33
N ALA A 359 -23.65 -2.81 31.91
CA ALA A 359 -24.90 -2.96 31.19
C ALA A 359 -25.42 -1.58 30.74
N LEU A 360 -25.94 -1.52 29.52
CA LEU A 360 -26.60 -0.32 29.02
C LEU A 360 -28.05 -0.35 29.48
N SER A 361 -28.47 0.61 30.30
CA SER A 361 -29.86 0.64 30.80
C SER A 361 -30.86 1.04 29.72
N ASN A 362 -30.45 1.91 28.80
CA ASN A 362 -31.28 2.44 27.71
C ASN A 362 -30.42 2.50 26.44
N HIS A 363 -30.77 1.74 25.40
CA HIS A 363 -30.10 1.84 24.09
C HIS A 363 -31.07 2.26 22.99
N HIS A 364 -30.51 2.91 21.97
CA HIS A 364 -31.24 3.54 20.86
C HIS A 364 -30.86 2.91 19.50
N ALA A 365 -30.41 1.66 19.54
CA ALA A 365 -29.99 0.92 18.36
C ALA A 365 -31.09 -0.06 17.95
N HIS A 366 -31.74 0.21 16.82
CA HIS A 366 -32.66 -0.71 16.17
C HIS A 366 -31.88 -1.72 15.34
N LEU A 367 -32.17 -3.01 15.54
CA LEU A 367 -31.52 -4.12 14.86
C LEU A 367 -32.49 -4.78 13.88
N GLU A 368 -32.10 -4.82 12.60
CA GLU A 368 -32.77 -5.62 11.57
C GLU A 368 -31.87 -6.78 11.11
N ASN A 369 -32.43 -7.99 11.09
CA ASN A 369 -31.76 -9.15 10.50
C ASN A 369 -32.05 -9.21 8.99
N VAL A 370 -31.00 -9.11 8.18
CA VAL A 370 -31.07 -9.14 6.71
C VAL A 370 -30.48 -10.46 6.21
N PRO A 371 -31.32 -11.38 5.67
CA PRO A 371 -30.82 -12.63 5.12
C PRO A 371 -30.05 -12.37 3.81
N ARG A 372 -29.08 -13.23 3.50
CA ARG A 372 -28.13 -13.04 2.38
C ARG A 372 -28.84 -12.90 1.03
N GLU A 373 -29.95 -13.58 0.85
CA GLU A 373 -30.73 -13.63 -0.39
C GLU A 373 -31.27 -12.25 -0.77
N LYS A 374 -31.51 -11.35 0.20
CA LYS A 374 -31.95 -9.97 -0.08
C LYS A 374 -30.85 -9.10 -0.72
N LEU A 375 -29.59 -9.50 -0.60
CA LEU A 375 -28.43 -8.78 -1.15
C LEU A 375 -28.01 -9.32 -2.50
N TYR A 376 -28.54 -10.48 -2.91
CA TYR A 376 -28.23 -11.06 -4.19
C TYR A 376 -28.81 -10.19 -5.31
N VAL A 377 -27.92 -9.66 -6.14
CA VAL A 377 -28.29 -8.92 -7.35
C VAL A 377 -28.07 -9.86 -8.52
N GLU A 378 -29.11 -10.05 -9.32
CA GLU A 378 -29.02 -10.84 -10.56
C GLU A 378 -27.96 -10.26 -11.49
N ASN A 379 -27.13 -11.10 -12.11
CA ASN A 379 -26.01 -10.67 -12.97
C ASN A 379 -26.42 -9.70 -14.09
N SER A 380 -27.64 -9.83 -14.61
CA SER A 380 -28.21 -8.94 -15.65
C SER A 380 -28.47 -7.51 -15.17
N LYS A 381 -28.59 -7.31 -13.86
CA LYS A 381 -28.88 -6.02 -13.20
C LYS A 381 -27.63 -5.39 -12.58
N LEU A 382 -26.50 -6.11 -12.56
CA LEU A 382 -25.23 -5.55 -12.10
C LEU A 382 -24.80 -4.44 -13.05
N VAL A 383 -24.58 -3.25 -12.49
CA VAL A 383 -23.96 -2.14 -13.22
C VAL A 383 -22.46 -2.41 -13.24
N LYS A 384 -21.93 -2.75 -14.41
CA LYS A 384 -20.50 -2.96 -14.64
C LYS A 384 -19.91 -1.67 -15.21
N GLY A 385 -18.85 -1.18 -14.57
CA GLY A 385 -18.25 0.12 -14.90
C GLY A 385 -18.95 1.31 -14.21
N LEU A 386 -18.87 2.48 -14.83
CA LEU A 386 -19.37 3.73 -14.29
C LEU A 386 -20.90 3.72 -14.18
N CYS A 387 -21.40 4.14 -13.01
CA CYS A 387 -22.84 4.34 -12.82
C CYS A 387 -23.39 5.35 -13.83
N PRO A 388 -24.60 5.13 -14.38
CA PRO A 388 -25.26 6.09 -15.25
C PRO A 388 -25.34 7.48 -14.62
N GLY A 389 -24.85 8.50 -15.31
CA GLY A 389 -24.83 9.88 -14.84
C GLY A 389 -23.59 10.29 -14.02
N ALA A 390 -22.59 9.41 -13.86
CA ALA A 390 -21.32 9.77 -13.24
C ALA A 390 -20.59 10.87 -14.04
N ARG A 391 -20.33 12.03 -13.41
CA ARG A 391 -19.62 13.17 -14.02
C ARG A 391 -18.16 13.20 -13.59
N LEU A 392 -17.27 12.71 -14.44
CA LEU A 392 -15.83 12.63 -14.15
C LEU A 392 -15.07 13.95 -14.34
N ASP A 393 -15.71 15.00 -14.87
CA ASP A 393 -15.07 16.28 -15.17
C ASP A 393 -15.20 17.29 -14.03
N ILE A 394 -16.03 16.97 -13.03
CA ILE A 394 -16.25 17.79 -11.86
C ILE A 394 -15.22 17.43 -10.81
N TYR A 395 -14.65 18.45 -10.20
CA TYR A 395 -13.74 18.27 -9.10
C TYR A 395 -14.54 17.96 -7.82
N HIS A 396 -14.32 16.77 -7.27
CA HIS A 396 -14.84 16.40 -5.96
C HIS A 396 -13.78 16.71 -4.90
N CYS A 397 -14.10 17.59 -3.94
CA CYS A 397 -13.17 17.99 -2.89
C CYS A 397 -12.59 16.76 -2.16
N GLY A 398 -11.26 16.71 -2.06
CA GLY A 398 -10.53 15.60 -1.42
C GLY A 398 -10.10 14.48 -2.37
N PHE A 399 -10.65 14.42 -3.59
CA PHE A 399 -10.27 13.42 -4.60
C PHE A 399 -9.29 14.04 -5.61
N PRO A 400 -8.06 13.51 -5.76
CA PRO A 400 -7.10 14.05 -6.71
C PRO A 400 -7.52 13.78 -8.16
N THR A 401 -7.11 14.67 -9.07
CA THR A 401 -7.38 14.50 -10.50
C THR A 401 -6.29 15.17 -11.34
N LEU A 402 -5.90 14.48 -12.43
CA LEU A 402 -4.91 14.98 -13.37
C LEU A 402 -5.55 15.84 -14.48
N LYS A 403 -6.88 15.85 -14.63
CA LYS A 403 -7.57 16.37 -15.83
C LYS A 403 -7.42 17.87 -16.06
N HIS A 404 -7.34 18.67 -15.00
CA HIS A 404 -7.48 20.13 -15.11
C HIS A 404 -6.20 20.85 -15.55
N ILE A 405 -5.04 20.18 -15.53
CA ILE A 405 -3.78 20.75 -15.97
C ILE A 405 -3.26 19.91 -17.14
N PRO A 406 -3.04 20.49 -18.34
CA PRO A 406 -2.46 19.75 -19.46
C PRO A 406 -1.01 19.32 -19.18
N PHE A 407 -0.69 18.06 -19.43
CA PHE A 407 0.63 17.48 -19.24
C PHE A 407 0.99 16.48 -20.35
N LYS A 408 2.28 16.19 -20.51
CA LYS A 408 2.82 15.03 -21.22
C LYS A 408 3.28 14.00 -20.19
N ALA A 409 2.92 12.73 -20.39
CA ALA A 409 3.37 11.63 -19.54
C ALA A 409 4.46 10.81 -20.23
N GLU A 410 5.49 10.40 -19.50
CA GLU A 410 6.60 9.60 -20.03
C GLU A 410 7.16 8.68 -18.96
N LEU A 411 7.46 7.44 -19.32
CA LEU A 411 8.04 6.45 -18.41
C LEU A 411 9.57 6.57 -18.43
N CYS A 412 10.21 6.85 -17.29
CA CYS A 412 11.68 6.94 -17.21
C CYS A 412 12.24 6.69 -15.81
N LYS A 413 13.54 6.40 -15.71
CA LYS A 413 14.25 6.25 -14.42
C LYS A 413 14.49 7.61 -13.77
N ALA A 414 13.57 8.02 -12.91
CA ALA A 414 13.61 9.33 -12.26
C ALA A 414 13.99 9.30 -10.76
N LYS A 415 14.21 8.11 -10.19
CA LYS A 415 14.55 7.91 -8.76
C LYS A 415 13.55 8.59 -7.82
N VAL A 416 12.25 8.56 -8.17
CA VAL A 416 11.19 9.12 -7.32
C VAL A 416 11.19 8.39 -5.98
N LYS A 417 11.20 9.16 -4.90
CA LYS A 417 11.20 8.68 -3.52
C LYS A 417 9.82 8.85 -2.92
N VAL A 418 8.98 7.81 -2.98
CA VAL A 418 7.66 7.81 -2.32
C VAL A 418 7.79 7.44 -0.85
N PHE A 419 8.55 6.38 -0.56
CA PHE A 419 8.80 5.86 0.78
C PHE A 419 10.19 6.30 1.31
N GLU A 420 10.92 5.39 1.96
CA GLU A 420 12.21 5.65 2.60
C GLU A 420 13.36 5.75 1.61
N SER A 421 13.36 4.91 0.58
CA SER A 421 14.38 4.85 -0.48
C SER A 421 13.84 5.36 -1.82
N ALA A 422 14.76 5.78 -2.68
CA ALA A 422 14.42 6.15 -4.05
C ALA A 422 14.12 4.88 -4.87
N SER A 423 13.13 4.98 -5.77
CA SER A 423 12.80 3.89 -6.69
C SER A 423 13.97 3.57 -7.64
N GLN A 424 14.20 2.28 -7.89
CA GLN A 424 15.18 1.80 -8.87
C GLN A 424 14.54 1.52 -10.24
N GLY A 425 13.23 1.26 -10.25
CA GLY A 425 12.46 1.01 -11.47
C GLY A 425 12.02 2.31 -12.15
N ASP A 426 11.39 2.15 -13.31
CA ASP A 426 10.86 3.29 -14.04
C ASP A 426 9.69 3.95 -13.31
N ASN A 427 9.51 5.25 -13.53
CA ASN A 427 8.45 6.04 -12.92
C ASN A 427 7.70 6.76 -14.04
N MET A 428 6.38 6.86 -13.92
CA MET A 428 5.57 7.68 -14.83
C MET A 428 5.74 9.16 -14.46
N ILE A 429 6.49 9.89 -15.27
CA ILE A 429 6.76 11.31 -15.06
C ILE A 429 5.79 12.17 -15.85
N LEU A 430 5.11 13.07 -15.13
CA LEU A 430 4.17 14.03 -15.72
C LEU A 430 4.87 15.38 -15.91
N SER A 431 5.07 15.81 -17.15
CA SER A 431 5.61 17.11 -17.48
C SER A 431 4.50 18.08 -17.85
N ILE A 432 4.31 19.13 -17.05
CA ILE A 432 3.29 20.16 -17.33
C ILE A 432 3.61 20.85 -18.65
N LEU A 433 2.62 20.98 -19.52
CA LEU A 433 2.80 21.69 -20.79
C LEU A 433 3.04 23.20 -20.54
N PRO A 434 3.90 23.88 -21.33
CA PRO A 434 4.14 25.31 -21.15
C PRO A 434 2.84 26.12 -21.21
N GLN A 435 2.54 26.88 -20.15
CA GLN A 435 1.32 27.70 -20.03
C GLN A 435 1.58 29.19 -20.38
N GLY A 436 2.66 29.47 -21.12
CA GLY A 436 3.12 30.82 -21.44
C GLY A 436 3.88 31.50 -20.30
N HIS A 437 4.23 32.78 -20.52
CA HIS A 437 4.98 33.63 -19.60
C HIS A 437 4.15 34.88 -19.28
N PRO A 438 3.10 34.76 -18.45
CA PRO A 438 2.21 35.88 -18.16
C PRO A 438 2.95 36.96 -17.35
N ASP A 439 2.54 38.22 -17.54
CA ASP A 439 3.10 39.31 -16.74
C ASP A 439 2.64 39.19 -15.28
N VAL A 440 3.58 39.35 -14.34
CA VAL A 440 3.32 39.21 -12.91
C VAL A 440 2.25 40.19 -12.41
N LYS A 441 2.18 41.38 -13.01
CA LYS A 441 1.18 42.40 -12.66
C LYS A 441 -0.23 42.00 -13.12
N GLU A 442 -0.35 41.40 -14.30
CA GLU A 442 -1.62 40.88 -14.81
C GLU A 442 -2.13 39.73 -13.93
N VAL A 443 -1.25 38.80 -13.58
CA VAL A 443 -1.57 37.69 -12.67
C VAL A 443 -2.00 38.21 -11.30
N ALA A 444 -1.27 39.17 -10.73
CA ALA A 444 -1.64 39.80 -9.46
C ALA A 444 -3.02 40.45 -9.54
N SER A 445 -3.30 41.21 -10.59
CA SER A 445 -4.59 41.87 -10.80
C SER A 445 -5.76 40.88 -10.95
N GLN A 446 -5.49 39.68 -11.49
CA GLN A 446 -6.50 38.66 -11.68
C GLN A 446 -6.74 37.79 -10.44
N LEU A 447 -5.69 37.49 -9.67
CA LEU A 447 -5.74 36.48 -8.60
C LEU A 447 -5.81 37.03 -7.18
N LEU A 448 -5.29 38.24 -6.91
CA LEU A 448 -5.27 38.78 -5.54
C LEU A 448 -6.67 38.86 -4.92
N ASP A 449 -6.77 38.47 -3.66
CA ASP A 449 -8.00 38.32 -2.85
C ASP A 449 -9.04 37.33 -3.41
N LYS A 450 -8.74 36.63 -4.51
CA LYS A 450 -9.60 35.57 -5.02
C LYS A 450 -9.27 34.24 -4.40
N SER A 451 -10.29 33.40 -4.36
CA SER A 451 -10.15 31.99 -4.02
C SER A 451 -9.76 31.20 -5.27
N ILE A 452 -8.73 30.38 -5.14
CA ILE A 452 -8.19 29.53 -6.21
C ILE A 452 -7.93 28.12 -5.69
N TYR A 453 -7.68 27.19 -6.60
CA TYR A 453 -7.27 25.82 -6.26
C TYR A 453 -5.76 25.66 -6.49
N VAL A 454 -5.06 25.21 -5.46
CA VAL A 454 -3.59 25.05 -5.44
C VAL A 454 -3.21 23.60 -5.18
N ASN A 455 -1.93 23.25 -5.33
CA ASN A 455 -1.37 21.93 -4.99
C ASN A 455 -1.84 20.76 -5.89
N TRP A 456 -1.94 20.99 -7.20
CA TRP A 456 -2.25 19.93 -8.16
C TRP A 456 -1.30 18.71 -8.04
N PRO A 457 -1.81 17.46 -8.09
CA PRO A 457 -3.19 17.06 -8.35
C PRO A 457 -4.07 16.90 -7.11
N HIS A 458 -3.50 16.99 -5.91
CA HIS A 458 -4.22 16.96 -4.64
C HIS A 458 -4.71 18.37 -4.29
N MET A 459 -5.58 18.89 -5.15
CA MET A 459 -5.99 20.28 -5.09
C MET A 459 -6.79 20.59 -3.83
N PHE A 460 -6.71 21.83 -3.37
CA PHE A 460 -7.59 22.37 -2.34
C PHE A 460 -7.73 23.88 -2.50
N GLU A 461 -8.80 24.42 -1.92
CA GLU A 461 -9.13 25.83 -2.02
C GLU A 461 -8.21 26.69 -1.15
N ALA A 462 -7.73 27.82 -1.68
CA ALA A 462 -6.88 28.78 -0.98
C ALA A 462 -7.12 30.22 -1.49
N ARG A 463 -7.10 31.19 -0.56
CA ARG A 463 -7.22 32.62 -0.88
C ARG A 463 -5.85 33.22 -1.16
N VAL A 464 -5.69 33.87 -2.31
CA VAL A 464 -4.42 34.50 -2.70
C VAL A 464 -4.22 35.81 -1.94
N VAL A 465 -3.08 35.92 -1.26
CA VAL A 465 -2.69 37.13 -0.51
C VAL A 465 -1.46 37.82 -1.10
N GLY A 466 -0.73 37.13 -1.99
CA GLY A 466 0.40 37.71 -2.70
C GLY A 466 0.80 36.94 -3.95
N VAL A 467 1.43 37.64 -4.90
CA VAL A 467 1.98 37.09 -6.14
C VAL A 467 3.37 37.69 -6.34
N ALA A 468 4.40 36.86 -6.53
CA ALA A 468 5.77 37.35 -6.67
C ALA A 468 6.53 36.70 -7.84
N SER A 469 7.29 37.52 -8.55
CA SER A 469 8.37 37.09 -9.43
C SER A 469 9.73 37.23 -8.71
N GLU A 470 10.81 36.93 -9.41
CA GLU A 470 12.18 37.14 -8.91
C GLU A 470 12.44 38.60 -8.49
N LYS A 471 11.81 39.58 -9.15
CA LYS A 471 12.13 41.00 -8.96
C LYS A 471 11.12 41.77 -8.14
N VAL A 472 9.84 41.41 -8.22
CA VAL A 472 8.74 42.18 -7.64
C VAL A 472 7.72 41.27 -6.97
N ARG A 473 7.15 41.75 -5.86
CA ARG A 473 6.07 41.10 -5.12
C ARG A 473 4.87 42.04 -5.04
N PHE A 474 3.70 41.50 -5.33
CA PHE A 474 2.41 42.15 -5.15
C PHE A 474 1.72 41.50 -3.95
N CYS A 475 1.27 42.29 -2.97
CA CYS A 475 0.62 41.81 -1.75
C CYS A 475 -0.63 42.62 -1.43
N LEU A 476 -1.55 42.06 -0.64
CA LEU A 476 -2.65 42.79 -0.03
C LEU A 476 -2.18 43.56 1.21
N LYS A 477 -2.59 44.83 1.33
CA LYS A 477 -2.38 45.64 2.53
C LYS A 477 -3.30 45.18 3.65
N LYS A 478 -2.77 45.06 4.86
CA LYS A 478 -3.52 44.55 6.03
C LYS A 478 -4.73 45.41 6.46
N ASP A 479 -4.78 46.68 6.08
CA ASP A 479 -5.79 47.63 6.56
C ASP A 479 -7.01 47.75 5.62
N ASP A 480 -6.80 47.66 4.31
CA ASP A 480 -7.80 47.98 3.28
C ASP A 480 -7.82 46.98 2.10
N ASP A 481 -7.06 45.88 2.19
CA ASP A 481 -6.87 44.89 1.13
C ASP A 481 -6.48 45.50 -0.24
N SER A 482 -5.90 46.70 -0.25
CA SER A 482 -5.38 47.31 -1.47
C SER A 482 -4.07 46.67 -1.91
N MET A 483 -3.81 46.65 -3.23
CA MET A 483 -2.61 46.07 -3.81
C MET A 483 -1.38 46.96 -3.54
N ILE A 484 -0.38 46.41 -2.86
CA ILE A 484 0.95 47.00 -2.64
C ILE A 484 1.95 46.31 -3.58
N ILE A 485 2.83 47.11 -4.18
CA ILE A 485 3.97 46.62 -4.96
C ILE A 485 5.25 46.81 -4.14
N GLU A 486 6.01 45.74 -3.97
CA GLU A 486 7.28 45.73 -3.25
C GLU A 486 8.39 45.21 -4.17
N GLU A 487 9.48 45.97 -4.30
CA GLU A 487 10.68 45.51 -4.98
C GLU A 487 11.46 44.54 -4.10
N MET A 488 11.88 43.40 -4.67
CA MET A 488 12.53 42.36 -3.90
C MET A 488 13.98 42.72 -3.57
N ASN A 489 14.31 42.76 -2.28
CA ASN A 489 15.69 42.91 -1.84
C ASN A 489 16.49 41.60 -2.03
N LYS A 490 17.83 41.67 -1.96
CA LYS A 490 18.70 40.50 -2.19
C LYS A 490 18.39 39.30 -1.27
N ALA A 491 18.03 39.53 -0.01
CA ALA A 491 17.72 38.45 0.93
C ALA A 491 16.38 37.77 0.58
N GLU A 492 15.40 38.55 0.15
CA GLU A 492 14.10 38.05 -0.30
C GLU A 492 14.20 37.31 -1.64
N GLN A 493 15.04 37.79 -2.56
CA GLN A 493 15.35 37.07 -3.82
C GLN A 493 15.95 35.68 -3.55
N VAL A 494 16.90 35.58 -2.61
CA VAL A 494 17.47 34.29 -2.20
C VAL A 494 16.40 33.39 -1.58
N LYS A 495 15.53 33.92 -0.70
CA LYS A 495 14.44 33.16 -0.10
C LYS A 495 13.43 32.69 -1.16
N TRP A 496 13.12 33.54 -2.14
CA TRP A 496 12.23 33.22 -3.26
C TRP A 496 12.82 32.09 -4.11
N ASP A 497 14.10 32.16 -4.49
CA ASP A 497 14.76 31.11 -5.27
C ASP A 497 14.86 29.78 -4.49
N LEU A 498 15.15 29.82 -3.19
CA LEU A 498 15.11 28.61 -2.34
C LEU A 498 13.72 27.99 -2.28
N THR A 499 12.69 28.81 -2.15
CA THR A 499 11.29 28.35 -2.11
C THR A 499 10.88 27.74 -3.45
N ARG A 500 11.24 28.39 -4.56
CA ARG A 500 11.04 27.92 -5.92
C ARG A 500 11.69 26.55 -6.15
N LYS A 501 12.98 26.42 -5.83
CA LYS A 501 13.72 25.15 -5.93
C LYS A 501 13.12 24.05 -5.07
N ALA A 502 12.73 24.36 -3.83
CA ALA A 502 12.10 23.39 -2.94
C ALA A 502 10.75 22.87 -3.48
N ILE A 503 9.95 23.72 -4.13
CA ILE A 503 8.71 23.31 -4.80
C ILE A 503 9.05 22.39 -5.98
N GLU A 504 9.97 22.79 -6.86
CA GLU A 504 10.38 21.99 -8.03
C GLU A 504 10.93 20.62 -7.62
N GLU A 505 11.80 20.56 -6.60
CA GLU A 505 12.34 19.32 -6.05
C GLU A 505 11.28 18.44 -5.42
N ARG A 506 10.33 19.02 -4.68
CA ARG A 506 9.21 18.26 -4.09
C ARG A 506 8.36 17.60 -5.16
N TYR A 507 7.94 18.35 -6.19
CA TYR A 507 7.14 17.80 -7.28
C TYR A 507 7.90 16.70 -8.04
N ARG A 508 9.17 16.93 -8.35
CA ARG A 508 10.00 15.96 -9.08
C ARG A 508 10.28 14.71 -8.25
N ASN A 509 10.83 14.88 -7.05
CA ASN A 509 11.38 13.77 -6.26
C ASN A 509 10.31 13.00 -5.49
N ARG A 510 9.18 13.62 -5.11
CA ARG A 510 8.12 12.94 -4.34
C ARG A 510 6.90 12.60 -5.18
N MET A 511 6.55 13.42 -6.18
CA MET A 511 5.30 13.28 -6.93
C MET A 511 5.49 12.78 -8.37
N GLY A 512 6.74 12.68 -8.86
CA GLY A 512 6.98 12.32 -10.26
C GLY A 512 6.46 13.35 -11.25
N ILE A 513 6.40 14.63 -10.86
CA ILE A 513 5.88 15.71 -11.70
C ILE A 513 7.01 16.68 -12.01
N ASN A 514 7.25 16.92 -13.30
CA ASN A 514 8.09 18.00 -13.78
C ASN A 514 7.23 19.24 -14.02
N VAL A 515 7.30 20.21 -13.11
CA VAL A 515 6.57 21.48 -13.21
C VAL A 515 7.19 22.48 -14.17
N GLY A 516 8.38 22.20 -14.71
CA GLY A 516 9.14 23.14 -15.54
C GLY A 516 9.74 24.30 -14.75
N LYS A 517 10.20 25.34 -15.45
CA LYS A 517 10.79 26.54 -14.84
C LYS A 517 9.69 27.39 -14.20
N THR A 518 9.74 27.56 -12.89
CA THR A 518 8.77 28.38 -12.16
C THR A 518 9.17 29.85 -12.13
N GLU A 519 8.41 30.73 -12.79
CA GLU A 519 8.73 32.16 -12.86
C GLU A 519 7.91 33.02 -11.89
N ILE A 520 6.74 32.52 -11.48
CA ILE A 520 5.82 33.23 -10.58
C ILE A 520 5.42 32.28 -9.44
N LEU A 521 5.54 32.77 -8.21
CA LEU A 521 5.02 32.14 -7.01
C LEU A 521 3.74 32.84 -6.55
N VAL A 522 2.72 32.04 -6.25
CA VAL A 522 1.45 32.48 -5.66
C VAL A 522 1.48 32.16 -4.17
N TYR A 523 1.34 33.17 -3.33
CA TYR A 523 1.22 33.04 -1.88
C TYR A 523 -0.26 33.03 -1.50
N ALA A 524 -0.73 31.91 -0.97
CA ALA A 524 -2.14 31.72 -0.64
C ALA A 524 -2.32 31.14 0.76
N CYS A 525 -3.37 31.59 1.44
CA CYS A 525 -3.84 31.04 2.71
C CYS A 525 -4.86 29.93 2.43
N THR A 526 -4.59 28.73 2.93
CA THR A 526 -5.42 27.56 2.67
C THR A 526 -6.74 27.64 3.41
N LEU A 527 -7.83 27.14 2.82
CA LEU A 527 -9.10 26.98 3.55
C LEU A 527 -8.90 25.95 4.66
N GLU A 528 -9.05 26.36 5.92
CA GLU A 528 -8.93 25.46 7.08
C GLU A 528 -10.30 24.95 7.53
N ASP A 529 -11.30 25.84 7.56
CA ASP A 529 -12.63 25.52 8.08
C ASP A 529 -13.71 26.44 7.50
N LYS A 530 -14.97 26.13 7.80
CA LYS A 530 -16.13 26.98 7.54
C LYS A 530 -16.88 27.24 8.84
N LYS A 531 -16.87 28.49 9.28
CA LYS A 531 -17.58 28.92 10.48
C LYS A 531 -19.04 29.21 10.15
N ILE A 532 -19.96 28.77 11.01
CA ILE A 532 -21.36 29.18 10.91
C ILE A 532 -21.52 30.57 11.54
N VAL A 533 -22.05 31.52 10.78
CA VAL A 533 -22.31 32.89 11.21
C VAL A 533 -23.77 33.23 10.96
N MET A 534 -24.40 33.96 11.89
CA MET A 534 -25.77 34.45 11.74
C MET A 534 -25.75 35.81 11.02
N THR A 535 -26.41 35.90 9.86
CA THR A 535 -26.56 37.12 9.07
C THR A 535 -28.04 37.29 8.72
N GLU A 536 -28.63 38.46 8.99
CA GLU A 536 -30.04 38.75 8.64
C GLU A 536 -31.02 37.62 9.04
N GLU A 537 -30.87 37.11 10.26
CA GLU A 537 -31.66 36.03 10.89
C GLU A 537 -31.44 34.59 10.36
N LYS A 538 -30.57 34.38 9.37
CA LYS A 538 -30.23 33.05 8.86
C LYS A 538 -28.76 32.72 9.08
N ALA A 539 -28.50 31.44 9.29
CA ALA A 539 -27.14 30.93 9.41
C ALA A 539 -26.49 30.78 8.03
N GLN A 540 -25.26 31.24 7.85
CA GLN A 540 -24.47 31.08 6.63
C GLN A 540 -23.06 30.57 6.97
N TYR A 541 -22.41 29.95 5.99
CA TYR A 541 -21.01 29.54 6.12
C TYR A 541 -20.07 30.68 5.73
N GLU A 542 -19.16 31.03 6.65
CA GLU A 542 -18.04 31.93 6.43
C GLU A 542 -16.74 31.13 6.35
N LYS A 543 -15.96 31.32 5.27
CA LYS A 543 -14.69 30.62 5.06
C LYS A 543 -13.62 31.11 6.03
N GLN A 544 -12.96 30.19 6.72
CA GLN A 544 -11.82 30.45 7.61
C GLN A 544 -10.52 30.05 6.92
N TRP A 545 -9.62 31.01 6.78
CA TRP A 545 -8.35 30.84 6.07
C TRP A 545 -7.20 30.67 7.05
N SER A 546 -6.17 29.95 6.63
CA SER A 546 -4.94 29.81 7.40
C SER A 546 -4.29 31.17 7.70
N LYS A 547 -3.68 31.27 8.87
CA LYS A 547 -2.95 32.50 9.28
C LYS A 547 -1.64 32.70 8.51
N HIS A 548 -1.12 31.63 7.91
CA HIS A 548 0.16 31.62 7.22
C HIS A 548 -0.04 31.29 5.75
N ALA A 549 0.45 32.18 4.88
CA ALA A 549 0.45 31.97 3.45
C ALA A 549 1.55 30.97 3.06
N ALA A 550 1.18 29.96 2.28
CA ALA A 550 2.11 29.04 1.65
C ALA A 550 2.35 29.43 0.18
N ALA A 551 3.53 29.10 -0.33
CA ALA A 551 3.91 29.40 -1.70
C ALA A 551 3.60 28.22 -2.64
N TYR A 552 3.04 28.54 -3.80
CA TYR A 552 2.70 27.58 -4.86
C TYR A 552 3.21 28.09 -6.20
N ALA A 553 3.59 27.19 -7.11
CA ALA A 553 3.96 27.56 -8.47
C ALA A 553 2.69 27.90 -9.27
N LEU A 554 2.67 29.03 -9.99
CA LEU A 554 1.48 29.45 -10.75
C LEU A 554 0.95 28.35 -11.69
N GLN A 555 1.86 27.64 -12.39
CA GLN A 555 1.48 26.60 -13.33
C GLN A 555 0.80 25.37 -12.70
N THR A 556 0.80 25.24 -11.37
CA THR A 556 0.11 24.17 -10.62
C THR A 556 -1.20 24.63 -9.96
N THR A 557 -1.72 25.80 -10.34
CA THR A 557 -2.96 26.39 -9.82
C THR A 557 -4.07 26.51 -10.86
N ARG A 558 -5.32 26.56 -10.40
CA ARG A 558 -6.52 26.73 -11.24
C ARG A 558 -7.56 27.63 -10.59
N THR A 559 -8.34 28.33 -11.41
CA THR A 559 -9.43 29.23 -10.96
C THR A 559 -10.80 28.82 -11.50
N ASP A 560 -10.80 28.00 -12.53
CA ASP A 560 -11.90 27.62 -13.41
C ASP A 560 -12.27 26.14 -13.19
N LEU A 561 -12.54 25.77 -11.94
CA LEU A 561 -13.00 24.41 -11.60
C LEU A 561 -14.50 24.40 -11.27
N GLU A 562 -15.26 23.56 -11.96
CA GLU A 562 -16.58 23.15 -11.48
C GLU A 562 -16.38 22.19 -10.31
N VAL A 563 -16.84 22.60 -9.12
CA VAL A 563 -16.61 21.86 -7.88
C VAL A 563 -17.91 21.37 -7.29
N HIS A 564 -17.96 20.09 -6.96
CA HIS A 564 -19.07 19.52 -6.19
C HIS A 564 -18.77 19.62 -4.70
N GLU A 565 -19.48 20.53 -4.03
CA GLU A 565 -19.40 20.67 -2.58
C GLU A 565 -20.52 19.86 -1.89
N PRO A 566 -20.19 18.93 -0.98
CA PRO A 566 -21.20 18.07 -0.34
C PRO A 566 -21.99 18.77 0.77
N LEU A 567 -21.57 19.95 1.23
CA LEU A 567 -22.24 20.65 2.33
C LEU A 567 -23.58 21.25 1.87
N PRO A 568 -24.68 20.98 2.58
CA PRO A 568 -25.97 21.57 2.26
C PRO A 568 -25.94 23.09 2.50
N GLN A 569 -26.79 23.83 1.78
CA GLN A 569 -26.98 25.25 2.09
C GLN A 569 -27.56 25.39 3.49
N LEU A 570 -26.83 26.10 4.35
CA LEU A 570 -27.32 26.47 5.67
C LEU A 570 -28.39 27.55 5.49
N ASN A 571 -29.65 27.20 5.73
CA ASN A 571 -30.80 28.11 5.72
C ASN A 571 -31.58 27.95 7.03
N MET A 572 -30.86 27.68 8.13
CA MET A 572 -31.44 27.42 9.44
C MET A 572 -31.53 28.69 10.27
N THR A 573 -32.55 28.77 11.12
CA THR A 573 -32.69 29.83 12.12
C THR A 573 -31.91 29.49 13.39
N LEU A 574 -31.72 30.48 14.28
CA LEU A 574 -31.04 30.25 15.56
C LEU A 574 -31.75 29.21 16.43
N GLU A 575 -33.07 29.14 16.37
CA GLU A 575 -33.88 28.14 17.09
C GLU A 575 -33.69 26.73 16.55
N GLN A 576 -33.48 26.58 15.24
CA GLN A 576 -33.18 25.29 14.61
C GLN A 576 -31.75 24.83 14.85
N LEU A 577 -30.80 25.75 14.97
CA LEU A 577 -29.40 25.44 15.32
C LEU A 577 -29.26 25.03 16.79
N PHE A 578 -30.06 25.62 17.68
CA PHE A 578 -30.02 25.39 19.11
C PHE A 578 -31.41 25.01 19.64
N PRO A 579 -31.94 23.82 19.30
CA PRO A 579 -33.21 23.36 19.83
C PRO A 579 -33.14 23.16 21.34
N LEU A 580 -34.30 23.21 22.00
CA LEU A 580 -34.43 22.99 23.44
C LEU A 580 -33.81 21.64 23.84
N GLY A 581 -33.04 21.63 24.93
CA GLY A 581 -32.32 20.43 25.39
C GLY A 581 -30.97 20.20 24.72
N THR A 582 -30.58 21.00 23.72
CA THR A 582 -29.24 20.91 23.12
C THR A 582 -28.15 21.23 24.14
N VAL A 583 -27.10 20.41 24.17
CA VAL A 583 -25.90 20.65 24.96
C VAL A 583 -25.00 21.64 24.24
N VAL A 584 -24.59 22.70 24.95
CA VAL A 584 -23.71 23.75 24.44
C VAL A 584 -22.60 24.02 25.45
N PHE A 585 -21.53 24.69 25.00
CA PHE A 585 -20.40 25.06 25.85
C PHE A 585 -20.17 26.56 25.83
N SER A 586 -19.89 27.15 26.98
CA SER A 586 -19.61 28.59 27.07
C SER A 586 -18.20 28.91 26.58
N LEU A 587 -18.07 30.01 25.84
CA LEU A 587 -16.79 30.60 25.43
C LEU A 587 -16.47 31.89 26.22
N GLU A 588 -17.29 32.23 27.21
CA GLU A 588 -17.16 33.48 27.98
C GLU A 588 -16.58 33.22 29.39
N PRO A 589 -15.55 33.99 29.81
CA PRO A 589 -15.13 34.02 31.22
C PRO A 589 -16.24 34.60 32.12
N PRO A 590 -16.50 34.05 33.31
CA PRO A 590 -15.74 33.01 34.03
C PRO A 590 -16.12 31.55 33.69
N SER A 591 -17.12 31.35 32.84
CA SER A 591 -17.69 30.02 32.53
C SER A 591 -17.03 29.29 31.35
N TYR A 592 -15.84 29.72 30.90
CA TYR A 592 -15.20 29.17 29.69
C TYR A 592 -15.04 27.64 29.79
N GLY A 593 -15.62 26.91 28.83
CA GLY A 593 -15.63 25.45 28.80
C GLY A 593 -16.72 24.78 29.65
N ALA A 594 -17.54 25.54 30.38
CA ALA A 594 -18.67 24.98 31.13
C ALA A 594 -19.74 24.44 30.18
N MET A 595 -20.22 23.23 30.50
CA MET A 595 -21.34 22.59 29.80
C MET A 595 -22.66 23.22 30.24
N GLY A 596 -23.54 23.49 29.28
CA GLY A 596 -24.87 24.00 29.54
C GLY A 596 -25.91 23.37 28.62
N THR A 597 -27.18 23.53 29.00
CA THR A 597 -28.33 23.05 28.23
C THR A 597 -29.20 24.23 27.81
N VAL A 598 -29.66 24.23 26.56
CA VAL A 598 -30.59 25.23 26.05
C VAL A 598 -31.96 25.05 26.71
N VAL A 599 -32.42 26.06 27.46
CA VAL A 599 -33.67 26.01 28.25
C VAL A 599 -34.79 26.87 27.68
N GLU A 600 -34.47 27.87 26.86
CA GLU A 600 -35.46 28.72 26.19
C GLU A 600 -35.00 28.99 24.75
N GLY A 601 -35.93 28.90 23.80
CA GLY A 601 -35.69 29.16 22.38
C GLY A 601 -35.28 30.62 22.09
N SER A 602 -34.96 30.89 20.82
CA SER A 602 -34.44 32.20 20.39
C SER A 602 -35.43 33.34 20.66
N LYS A 603 -35.00 34.35 21.43
CA LYS A 603 -35.67 35.65 21.55
C LYS A 603 -34.65 36.75 21.26
N ASN A 604 -34.93 37.62 20.28
CA ASN A 604 -34.03 38.69 19.83
C ASN A 604 -32.61 38.20 19.48
N GLN A 605 -32.49 37.10 18.71
CA GLN A 605 -31.21 36.49 18.32
C GLN A 605 -30.34 36.04 19.51
N ARG A 606 -30.97 35.69 20.64
CA ARG A 606 -30.32 35.15 21.83
C ARG A 606 -31.04 33.90 22.30
N VAL A 607 -30.26 32.93 22.75
CA VAL A 607 -30.75 31.67 23.33
C VAL A 607 -30.45 31.70 24.83
N ARG A 608 -31.38 31.23 25.67
CA ARG A 608 -31.10 31.08 27.10
C ARG A 608 -30.55 29.70 27.37
N VAL A 609 -29.38 29.68 28.00
CA VAL A 609 -28.66 28.47 28.36
C VAL A 609 -28.52 28.40 29.87
N PHE A 610 -28.77 27.23 30.45
CA PHE A 610 -28.46 26.93 31.84
C PHE A 610 -27.09 26.24 31.89
N PHE A 611 -26.09 26.90 32.46
CA PHE A 611 -24.75 26.34 32.61
C PHE A 611 -24.57 25.68 33.98
N THR A 612 -23.94 24.52 33.99
CA THR A 612 -23.42 23.86 35.18
C THR A 612 -21.91 24.01 35.21
N TYR A 613 -21.37 24.56 36.29
CA TYR A 613 -19.91 24.67 36.48
C TYR A 613 -19.51 24.05 37.82
N GLU A 614 -18.41 23.33 37.80
CA GLU A 614 -17.74 22.82 39.00
C GLU A 614 -16.53 23.71 39.31
N SER A 615 -16.13 23.81 40.58
CA SER A 615 -14.90 24.54 40.93
C SER A 615 -13.68 23.79 40.41
N GLU A 616 -12.83 24.45 39.62
CA GLU A 616 -11.57 23.85 39.17
C GLU A 616 -10.67 23.48 40.37
N PRO A 617 -10.05 22.29 40.37
CA PRO A 617 -9.13 21.90 41.43
C PRO A 617 -7.88 22.78 41.40
N ASN A 618 -7.40 23.21 42.57
CA ASN A 618 -6.15 23.97 42.66
C ASN A 618 -4.95 23.07 42.34
N THR A 619 -4.34 23.26 41.18
CA THR A 619 -3.17 22.49 40.69
C THR A 619 -1.82 23.17 40.95
N GLU A 620 -1.78 24.29 41.67
CA GLU A 620 -0.56 25.09 41.83
C GLU A 620 0.55 24.35 42.58
N HIS A 621 0.20 23.58 43.61
CA HIS A 621 1.15 22.70 44.31
C HIS A 621 1.79 21.68 43.35
N MET A 622 0.99 21.08 42.46
CA MET A 622 1.49 20.11 41.47
C MET A 622 2.37 20.78 40.42
N LYS A 623 2.00 21.97 39.92
CA LYS A 623 2.83 22.73 38.97
C LYS A 623 4.21 23.03 39.58
N ASN A 624 4.25 23.41 40.86
CA ASN A 624 5.48 23.69 41.57
C ASN A 624 6.31 22.42 41.84
N SER A 625 5.66 21.30 42.17
CA SER A 625 6.36 20.02 42.37
C SER A 625 6.96 19.49 41.08
N VAL A 626 6.23 19.57 39.96
CA VAL A 626 6.70 19.18 38.62
C VAL A 626 7.87 20.06 38.17
N LYS A 627 7.80 21.39 38.34
CA LYS A 627 8.91 22.29 38.00
C LYS A 627 10.18 21.97 38.80
N ARG A 628 10.05 21.65 40.10
CA ARG A 628 11.19 21.29 40.96
C ARG A 628 11.80 19.94 40.59
N ARG A 629 10.96 18.98 40.17
CA ARG A 629 11.38 17.61 39.80
C ARG A 629 11.69 17.45 38.31
N ALA A 630 11.59 18.52 37.52
CA ALA A 630 11.85 18.47 36.10
C ALA A 630 13.31 18.05 35.84
N PRO A 631 13.56 17.08 34.95
CA PRO A 631 14.90 16.63 34.65
C PRO A 631 15.72 17.79 34.08
N ARG A 632 16.92 17.98 34.62
CA ARG A 632 17.91 18.90 34.07
C ARG A 632 18.68 18.17 32.98
N TYR A 633 18.81 18.82 31.83
CA TYR A 633 19.46 18.24 30.65
C TYR A 633 20.79 18.93 30.38
N MET A 634 21.79 18.15 30.00
CA MET A 634 23.15 18.58 29.69
C MET A 634 23.52 18.15 28.25
N PRO A 635 24.35 18.93 27.54
CA PRO A 635 24.83 18.55 26.21
C PRO A 635 25.63 17.24 26.25
N GLY A 636 25.52 16.42 25.20
CA GLY A 636 26.25 15.15 25.12
C GLY A 636 27.77 15.26 25.32
N ASN A 637 28.40 16.37 24.93
CA ASN A 637 29.82 16.59 25.15
C ASN A 637 30.17 16.69 26.65
N GLN A 638 29.29 17.29 27.45
CA GLN A 638 29.50 17.43 28.89
C GLN A 638 29.34 16.07 29.58
N VAL A 639 28.30 15.31 29.23
CA VAL A 639 28.06 13.96 29.79
C VAL A 639 29.17 12.99 29.39
N ALA A 640 29.62 13.05 28.14
CA ALA A 640 30.76 12.26 27.68
C ALA A 640 32.04 12.58 28.47
N HIS A 641 32.30 13.86 28.74
CA HIS A 641 33.42 14.28 29.58
C HIS A 641 33.30 13.77 31.02
N ASN A 642 32.12 13.86 31.64
CA ASN A 642 31.89 13.38 33.00
C ASN A 642 32.13 11.87 33.14
N LEU A 643 31.69 11.10 32.14
CA LEU A 643 31.83 9.64 32.10
C LEU A 643 33.19 9.15 31.57
N GLY A 644 34.08 10.06 31.16
CA GLY A 644 35.37 9.68 30.53
C GLY A 644 35.23 8.98 29.18
N LEU A 645 34.10 9.18 28.48
CA LEU A 645 33.81 8.59 27.17
C LEU A 645 34.06 9.58 26.03
N SER A 646 34.28 9.06 24.81
CA SER A 646 34.15 9.90 23.63
C SER A 646 32.67 10.20 23.34
N PRO A 647 32.33 11.39 22.80
CA PRO A 647 30.95 11.71 22.41
C PRO A 647 30.35 10.71 21.40
N HIS A 648 31.20 10.08 20.57
CA HIS A 648 30.77 9.03 19.64
C HIS A 648 30.31 7.76 20.37
N VAL A 649 31.09 7.30 21.35
CA VAL A 649 30.77 6.09 22.14
C VAL A 649 29.51 6.32 22.97
N LEU A 650 29.40 7.46 23.67
CA LEU A 650 28.16 7.84 24.35
C LEU A 650 26.97 7.81 23.38
N SER A 651 27.16 8.35 22.17
CA SER A 651 26.11 8.37 21.15
C SER A 651 25.71 6.97 20.64
N ARG A 652 26.64 6.02 20.60
CA ARG A 652 26.38 4.64 20.18
C ARG A 652 25.66 3.86 21.27
N ILE A 653 26.19 3.89 22.50
CA ILE A 653 25.65 3.17 23.67
C ILE A 653 24.23 3.63 23.98
N THR A 654 24.00 4.94 23.96
CA THR A 654 22.66 5.51 24.21
C THR A 654 21.69 5.28 23.04
N GLY A 655 22.16 4.81 21.89
CA GLY A 655 21.34 4.47 20.73
C GLY A 655 20.97 2.99 20.67
N THR A 656 20.86 2.48 19.44
CA THR A 656 20.57 1.07 19.14
C THR A 656 21.82 0.43 18.53
N ILE A 657 22.22 -0.72 19.06
CA ILE A 657 23.39 -1.48 18.59
C ILE A 657 22.96 -2.93 18.40
N TYR A 658 22.97 -3.41 17.16
CA TYR A 658 22.67 -4.82 16.87
C TYR A 658 23.96 -5.62 16.75
N ILE A 659 23.99 -6.78 17.40
CA ILE A 659 24.98 -7.84 17.21
C ILE A 659 24.31 -8.99 16.47
N LEU A 660 24.98 -9.52 15.45
CA LEU A 660 24.58 -10.74 14.76
C LEU A 660 25.21 -11.93 15.47
N SER A 661 24.41 -12.93 15.84
CA SER A 661 24.92 -14.20 16.37
C SER A 661 25.07 -15.19 15.21
N GLU A 662 26.27 -15.73 15.00
CA GLU A 662 26.56 -16.69 13.92
C GLU A 662 26.01 -18.11 14.18
N ASN A 663 25.37 -18.36 15.33
CA ASN A 663 25.14 -19.73 15.83
C ASN A 663 23.73 -20.30 15.71
N GLN A 664 22.81 -19.69 14.96
CA GLN A 664 21.49 -20.30 14.68
C GLN A 664 21.09 -20.04 13.23
N GLU A 665 20.39 -20.99 12.61
CA GLU A 665 19.86 -20.96 11.23
C GLU A 665 18.84 -19.83 10.97
N SER A 666 18.75 -18.83 11.86
CA SER A 666 17.97 -17.61 11.69
C SER A 666 18.81 -16.40 12.12
N ASP A 667 18.77 -15.32 11.32
CA ASP A 667 19.44 -14.03 11.55
C ASP A 667 18.91 -13.33 12.83
N TYR A 668 19.23 -13.86 14.01
CA TYR A 668 18.79 -13.28 15.27
C TYR A 668 19.66 -12.05 15.62
N LYS A 669 19.09 -10.86 15.43
CA LYS A 669 19.71 -9.57 15.76
C LYS A 669 19.48 -9.25 17.24
N LEU A 670 20.51 -9.37 18.07
CA LEU A 670 20.45 -8.97 19.48
C LEU A 670 20.75 -7.47 19.62
N ASN A 671 19.85 -6.70 20.22
CA ASN A 671 20.10 -5.29 20.52
C ASN A 671 20.74 -5.14 21.89
N ILE A 672 21.94 -4.56 21.94
CA ILE A 672 22.68 -4.26 23.18
C ILE A 672 22.77 -2.75 23.49
N GLY A 673 22.16 -1.90 22.68
CA GLY A 673 22.10 -0.46 22.97
C GLY A 673 21.09 -0.15 24.08
N LEU A 674 21.34 0.90 24.86
CA LEU A 674 20.43 1.35 25.92
C LEU A 674 19.11 1.93 25.36
N ASN A 675 19.03 2.22 24.06
CA ASN A 675 17.85 2.74 23.37
C ASN A 675 17.28 4.02 24.02
N LEU A 676 18.14 4.85 24.61
CA LEU A 676 17.76 6.11 25.21
C LEU A 676 17.54 7.21 24.16
N LYS A 677 17.91 6.99 22.89
CA LYS A 677 17.61 7.89 21.76
C LYS A 677 17.49 7.14 20.44
N PHE A 678 16.68 7.66 19.52
CA PHE A 678 16.50 7.07 18.19
C PHE A 678 16.68 8.10 17.07
N ASN A 679 17.90 8.18 16.55
CA ASN A 679 18.26 9.16 15.50
C ASN A 679 17.45 9.01 14.21
N LYS A 680 17.29 7.77 13.72
CA LYS A 680 16.58 7.50 12.46
C LYS A 680 15.08 7.79 12.56
N ARG A 681 14.49 7.49 13.71
CA ARG A 681 13.05 7.69 13.99
C ARG A 681 12.74 9.10 14.51
N ASN A 682 13.75 9.87 14.88
CA ASN A 682 13.63 11.18 15.50
C ASN A 682 12.84 11.15 16.83
N GLU A 683 13.06 10.12 17.65
CA GLU A 683 12.37 9.88 18.92
C GLU A 683 13.33 10.05 20.12
N GLU A 684 12.80 10.58 21.22
CA GLU A 684 13.50 10.77 22.49
C GLU A 684 12.85 9.94 23.60
N VAL A 685 13.62 9.54 24.61
CA VAL A 685 13.09 8.81 25.77
C VAL A 685 12.83 9.79 26.91
N VAL A 686 11.55 9.95 27.27
CA VAL A 686 11.09 10.93 28.26
C VAL A 686 11.82 10.74 29.59
N GLY A 687 12.39 11.84 30.09
CA GLY A 687 13.15 11.84 31.35
C GLY A 687 14.62 11.44 31.22
N TYR A 688 15.05 10.87 30.08
CA TYR A 688 16.42 10.42 29.85
C TYR A 688 17.13 11.29 28.81
N THR A 689 16.59 11.40 27.61
CA THR A 689 17.18 12.23 26.54
C THR A 689 16.18 13.25 26.03
N LYS A 690 16.70 14.28 25.38
CA LYS A 690 15.91 15.30 24.71
C LYS A 690 16.68 15.86 23.52
N ARG A 691 16.00 16.12 22.41
CA ARG A 691 16.62 16.80 21.27
C ARG A 691 16.41 18.31 21.35
N ASP A 692 17.50 19.07 21.29
CA ASP A 692 17.42 20.53 21.15
C ASP A 692 16.83 20.87 19.77
N ARG A 693 15.71 21.59 19.76
CA ARG A 693 14.99 21.95 18.53
C ARG A 693 15.67 23.05 17.72
N VAL A 694 16.56 23.83 18.33
CA VAL A 694 17.26 24.95 17.68
C VAL A 694 18.62 24.51 17.15
N LEU A 695 19.41 23.84 17.99
CA LEU A 695 20.76 23.39 17.62
C LEU A 695 20.80 21.97 17.03
N GLY A 696 19.72 21.21 17.15
CA GLY A 696 19.62 19.84 16.64
C GLY A 696 20.38 18.77 17.44
N ASN A 697 21.06 19.18 18.51
CA ASN A 697 21.93 18.34 19.34
C ASN A 697 21.15 17.53 20.39
N TRP A 698 21.72 16.39 20.79
CA TRP A 698 21.17 15.55 21.86
C TRP A 698 21.61 16.04 23.24
N MET A 699 20.63 16.12 24.13
CA MET A 699 20.78 16.47 25.53
C MET A 699 20.39 15.27 26.40
N TYR A 700 21.08 15.08 27.51
CA TYR A 700 20.95 13.92 28.40
C TYR A 700 20.67 14.40 29.82
N SER A 701 19.78 13.72 30.52
CA SER A 701 19.51 13.98 31.93
C SER A 701 20.52 13.26 32.82
N HIS A 702 20.54 13.61 34.11
CA HIS A 702 21.32 12.88 35.11
C HIS A 702 20.97 11.38 35.16
N LYS A 703 19.70 11.02 34.95
CA LYS A 703 19.29 9.61 34.90
C LYS A 703 19.91 8.87 33.72
N ALA A 704 20.01 9.52 32.56
CA ALA A 704 20.67 8.91 31.41
C ALA A 704 22.18 8.76 31.61
N GLU A 705 22.80 9.65 32.40
CA GLU A 705 24.20 9.52 32.81
C GLU A 705 24.37 8.33 33.75
N GLU A 706 23.51 8.17 34.76
CA GLU A 706 23.49 7.01 35.69
C GLU A 706 23.34 5.67 34.94
N GLU A 707 22.39 5.53 34.00
CA GLU A 707 22.21 4.28 33.24
C GLU A 707 23.43 3.94 32.38
N VAL A 708 24.11 4.96 31.83
CA VAL A 708 25.33 4.73 31.06
C VAL A 708 26.48 4.33 31.98
N GLU A 709 26.58 4.92 33.16
CA GLU A 709 27.55 4.53 34.18
C GLU A 709 27.33 3.07 34.62
N GLU A 710 26.09 2.68 34.91
CA GLU A 710 25.74 1.29 35.23
C GLU A 710 26.08 0.33 34.07
N TYR A 711 25.77 0.72 32.83
CA TYR A 711 26.13 -0.06 31.65
C TYR A 711 27.65 -0.28 31.54
N MET A 712 28.46 0.75 31.81
CA MET A 712 29.93 0.69 31.80
C MET A 712 30.52 -0.15 32.94
N VAL A 713 29.81 -0.29 34.05
CA VAL A 713 30.25 -1.16 35.17
C VAL A 713 30.00 -2.62 34.84
N VAL A 714 28.90 -2.91 34.14
CA VAL A 714 28.49 -4.28 33.81
C VAL A 714 29.24 -4.85 32.59
N PHE A 715 29.55 -4.02 31.59
CA PHE A 715 30.17 -4.40 30.31
C PHE A 715 31.38 -3.54 29.98
#